data_AF-R9JIW3-F1
#
_entry.id   AF-R9JIW3-F1
#
_cell.length_a   1.000
_cell.length_b   1.000
_cell.length_c   1.000
_cell.angle_alpha   90.00
_cell.angle_beta   90.00
_cell.angle_gamma   90.00
#
_symmetry.space_group_name_H-M   'P 1'
#
loop_
_entity.id
_entity.type
_entity.pdbx_description
1 polymer ?
#
loop_
_entity_poly.entity_id
_entity_poly.type
_entity_poly.pdbx_seq_one_letter_code
_entity_poly.pdbx_strand_id
1 'polypeptide(L)'
;MEFWKWQQEQQKNSENNQKSQNRNQKDRPGQNTSPANNESNKYVRAPYNFVPFYNKVYPHNKFTSHNSVEENLITGEITYKITAETPIMIDDGTNHFFTDAKGRYAIPGSTMRGLIRNNVQVLGLCSYEDDIDDYALMYRNVANGAEKTRYNNTLGAKQIRVNDGTKNYSLGVLLNVRAGYVSNEGGKYVIYQTAVDSVKKEFKEMNYYVLSERKIVHDYLKYGDEFSFGFFRQNGKSILQHEFQEFRKEGTHYKGRKNTEYKPYYKPISYEVTHEKDITAVGKPGKYKNAGFAVSTGMMNEKKAVYIIPEIDRTKECITIPEKDIRAFKIDLKKKENTLKQFGGKKYFDLPQEGEMRPVFYIRLDGRLYFGFTPRLRLFYDHMLKKGLKQNWKAGSVDYCKALFGYATPEKSYKSRVSFSDAVVQGNVRSGTEKKLILAEPKPTSYLDYLKQNGTTPVTYNTENFELRGAKQYWLHKYLVQEDRDIKNEKAASTIAPLQQGAVFIGKVRFQNLTEDELGLLLWAMRLNQESQMNVGKAKAYGYGRISLTLNEAVKFDLKRAYQSDTELCLNPFIEIDVDKAIESYKTEINKYLNKPIDQLPHIQNFFLMKDSDKIPDNEHTTYMKIDAKEYQSRTNALPGIKAIISEE
;
A
#
# COMPACT_ATOMS: atom_id res chain seq x y z
N MET A 1 -5.54 3.93 14.59
CA MET A 1 -5.55 3.53 16.01
C MET A 1 -4.32 2.72 16.46
N GLU A 2 -3.68 1.91 15.61
CA GLU A 2 -2.49 1.12 16.00
C GLU A 2 -1.21 1.93 16.32
N PHE A 3 -1.06 3.13 15.77
CA PHE A 3 0.13 3.98 16.00
C PHE A 3 0.32 4.37 17.48
N TRP A 4 -0.76 4.40 18.25
CA TRP A 4 -0.79 4.85 19.65
C TRP A 4 -0.30 3.79 20.63
N LYS A 5 -0.78 2.54 20.48
CA LYS A 5 -0.23 1.40 21.22
C LYS A 5 1.21 1.11 20.78
N TRP A 6 1.53 1.28 19.48
CA TRP A 6 2.88 1.15 18.94
C TRP A 6 3.89 2.06 19.64
N GLN A 7 3.58 3.35 19.87
CA GLN A 7 4.49 4.24 20.59
C GLN A 7 4.70 3.86 22.07
N GLN A 8 3.70 3.30 22.76
CA GLN A 8 3.80 2.99 24.20
C GLN A 8 4.72 1.81 24.53
N GLU A 9 4.88 0.85 23.62
CA GLU A 9 5.75 -0.33 23.85
C GLU A 9 7.15 -0.18 23.23
N GLN A 10 7.33 0.70 22.25
CA GLN A 10 8.66 1.06 21.73
C GLN A 10 9.53 1.74 22.82
N GLN A 11 8.89 2.34 23.83
CA GLN A 11 9.56 2.86 25.03
C GLN A 11 10.04 1.73 25.95
N LYS A 12 9.22 0.72 26.26
CA LYS A 12 9.62 -0.42 27.10
C LYS A 12 10.80 -1.21 26.51
N ASN A 13 10.85 -1.41 25.20
CA ASN A 13 11.97 -2.11 24.56
C ASN A 13 13.25 -1.25 24.48
N SER A 14 13.13 0.07 24.38
CA SER A 14 14.29 0.97 24.51
C SER A 14 14.84 1.01 25.95
N GLU A 15 13.98 0.86 26.95
CA GLU A 15 14.36 0.78 28.37
C GLU A 15 15.15 -0.49 28.68
N ASN A 16 14.80 -1.63 28.08
CA ASN A 16 15.55 -2.88 28.25
C ASN A 16 16.91 -2.85 27.52
N ASN A 17 16.98 -2.27 26.31
CA ASN A 17 18.24 -2.17 25.57
C ASN A 17 19.20 -1.10 26.14
N GLN A 18 18.68 0.01 26.70
CA GLN A 18 19.52 1.00 27.39
C GLN A 18 19.98 0.54 28.78
N LYS A 19 19.18 -0.25 29.50
CA LYS A 19 19.63 -0.89 30.75
C LYS A 19 20.68 -1.97 30.52
N SER A 20 20.63 -2.67 29.39
CA SER A 20 21.67 -3.63 28.97
C SER A 20 22.98 -2.93 28.58
N GLN A 21 22.91 -1.80 27.86
CA GLN A 21 24.11 -1.05 27.46
C GLN A 21 24.82 -0.31 28.62
N ASN A 22 24.10 0.11 29.66
CA ASN A 22 24.71 0.81 30.81
C ASN A 22 25.29 -0.12 31.89
N ARG A 23 25.21 -1.45 31.75
CA ARG A 23 25.84 -2.40 32.69
C ARG A 23 27.19 -2.95 32.22
N ASN A 24 27.63 -2.66 31.00
CA ASN A 24 28.89 -3.19 30.44
C ASN A 24 30.04 -2.18 30.43
N GLN A 25 30.28 -1.49 31.55
CA GLN A 25 31.56 -0.85 31.82
C GLN A 25 31.89 -0.99 33.31
N LYS A 26 32.54 -2.11 33.68
CA LYS A 26 33.63 -2.21 34.68
C LYS A 26 34.06 -3.68 34.86
N ASP A 27 35.34 -3.94 34.55
CA ASP A 27 36.32 -4.89 35.10
C ASP A 27 36.03 -6.41 35.27
N ARG A 28 36.73 -7.21 34.44
CA ARG A 28 37.48 -8.51 34.61
C ARG A 28 36.93 -9.69 35.49
N PRO A 29 37.47 -10.93 35.38
CA PRO A 29 37.49 -11.86 34.24
C PRO A 29 37.02 -13.31 34.61
N GLY A 30 36.59 -14.09 33.60
CA GLY A 30 36.63 -15.57 33.60
C GLY A 30 35.57 -16.35 34.38
N GLN A 31 34.63 -16.99 33.68
CA GLN A 31 34.22 -18.39 33.91
C GLN A 31 33.23 -18.86 32.82
N ASN A 32 33.48 -20.07 32.33
CA ASN A 32 32.66 -20.82 31.38
C ASN A 32 31.19 -20.90 31.82
N THR A 33 30.28 -20.46 30.96
CA THR A 33 28.89 -20.94 30.94
C THR A 33 28.39 -21.03 29.50
N SER A 34 27.74 -22.15 29.21
CA SER A 34 27.21 -22.60 27.92
C SER A 34 26.39 -21.55 27.16
N PRO A 35 26.34 -21.60 25.82
CA PRO A 35 25.64 -20.60 25.03
C PRO A 35 24.14 -20.70 25.27
N ALA A 36 23.60 -19.71 25.98
CA ALA A 36 22.17 -19.46 26.06
C ALA A 36 21.65 -19.08 24.66
N ASN A 37 20.54 -19.72 24.29
CA ASN A 37 19.81 -19.59 23.04
C ASN A 37 19.74 -18.15 22.49
N ASN A 38 20.14 -17.99 21.23
CA ASN A 38 19.88 -16.83 20.39
C ASN A 38 18.38 -16.46 20.44
N GLU A 39 18.09 -15.22 20.83
CA GLU A 39 16.74 -14.64 20.79
C GLU A 39 16.17 -14.65 19.36
N SER A 40 15.37 -15.68 19.08
CA SER A 40 14.23 -15.80 18.16
C SER A 40 14.29 -15.05 16.82
N ASN A 41 14.69 -15.77 15.78
CA ASN A 41 14.41 -15.45 14.38
C ASN A 41 12.88 -15.62 14.13
N LYS A 42 12.07 -14.59 14.46
CA LYS A 42 10.60 -14.70 14.40
C LYS A 42 10.14 -14.82 12.94
N TYR A 43 9.47 -15.94 12.63
CA TYR A 43 8.93 -16.25 11.30
C TYR A 43 7.94 -15.17 10.83
N VAL A 44 8.03 -14.77 9.55
CA VAL A 44 7.15 -13.76 8.95
C VAL A 44 6.16 -14.46 8.04
N ARG A 45 4.86 -14.35 8.36
CA ARG A 45 3.77 -14.99 7.64
C ARG A 45 2.90 -13.99 6.88
N ALA A 46 2.30 -14.44 5.79
CA ALA A 46 1.27 -13.71 5.07
C ALA A 46 0.37 -14.68 4.27
N PRO A 47 -0.90 -14.30 4.02
CA PRO A 47 -1.83 -15.08 3.21
C PRO A 47 -1.56 -15.05 1.71
N TYR A 48 -0.43 -14.48 1.31
CA TYR A 48 0.00 -14.39 -0.06
C TYR A 48 1.52 -14.52 -0.12
N ASN A 49 2.01 -14.89 -1.30
CA ASN A 49 3.40 -14.77 -1.67
C ASN A 49 3.51 -14.21 -3.09
N PHE A 50 4.71 -14.15 -3.65
CA PHE A 50 4.98 -13.53 -4.94
C PHE A 50 5.64 -14.53 -5.87
N VAL A 51 4.99 -14.79 -6.99
CA VAL A 51 5.57 -15.54 -8.10
C VAL A 51 6.56 -14.61 -8.81
N PRO A 52 7.87 -14.91 -8.83
CA PRO A 52 8.87 -14.02 -9.42
C PRO A 52 8.57 -13.70 -10.88
N PHE A 53 8.86 -12.47 -11.30
CA PHE A 53 8.77 -12.11 -12.71
C PHE A 53 9.80 -12.87 -13.53
N TYR A 54 9.44 -13.23 -14.75
CA TYR A 54 10.38 -13.75 -15.74
C TYR A 54 10.97 -12.60 -16.54
N ASN A 55 12.30 -12.48 -16.53
CA ASN A 55 12.98 -11.31 -17.10
C ASN A 55 12.94 -11.29 -18.64
N LYS A 56 12.80 -12.42 -19.32
CA LYS A 56 12.74 -12.47 -20.80
C LYS A 56 11.30 -12.60 -21.25
N VAL A 57 10.64 -11.48 -21.51
CA VAL A 57 9.25 -11.48 -22.00
C VAL A 57 9.20 -12.10 -23.40
N TYR A 58 8.23 -12.97 -23.66
CA TYR A 58 8.01 -13.52 -25.00
C TYR A 58 7.30 -12.47 -25.88
N PRO A 59 7.92 -11.98 -26.97
CA PRO A 59 7.29 -11.01 -27.86
C PRO A 59 6.36 -11.72 -28.85
N HIS A 60 5.05 -11.56 -28.66
CA HIS A 60 4.03 -12.04 -29.58
C HIS A 60 3.66 -10.97 -30.62
N ASN A 61 4.59 -10.68 -31.53
CA ASN A 61 4.44 -9.59 -32.51
C ASN A 61 3.47 -9.89 -33.66
N LYS A 62 2.52 -10.81 -33.48
CA LYS A 62 1.50 -11.17 -34.47
C LYS A 62 0.18 -10.50 -34.08
N PHE A 63 -0.23 -9.52 -34.87
CA PHE A 63 -1.59 -8.98 -34.79
C PHE A 63 -2.46 -9.70 -35.81
N THR A 64 -3.51 -10.33 -35.32
CA THR A 64 -4.50 -10.97 -36.19
C THR A 64 -5.69 -10.04 -36.37
N SER A 65 -6.06 -9.74 -37.60
CA SER A 65 -7.23 -8.91 -37.85
C SER A 65 -8.51 -9.63 -37.42
N HIS A 66 -9.45 -8.88 -36.83
CA HIS A 66 -10.72 -9.44 -36.35
C HIS A 66 -11.65 -9.88 -37.50
N ASN A 67 -11.41 -9.40 -38.71
CA ASN A 67 -12.11 -9.80 -39.93
C ASN A 67 -11.33 -10.83 -40.77
N SER A 68 -10.19 -11.34 -40.29
CA SER A 68 -9.48 -12.41 -40.99
C SER A 68 -10.30 -13.71 -40.93
N VAL A 69 -10.25 -14.48 -42.02
CA VAL A 69 -10.92 -15.76 -42.22
C VAL A 69 -9.91 -16.83 -42.69
N GLU A 70 -8.63 -16.64 -42.39
CA GLU A 70 -7.57 -17.59 -42.74
C GLU A 70 -7.82 -18.97 -42.09
N GLU A 71 -7.56 -20.05 -42.83
CA GLU A 71 -7.87 -21.42 -42.39
C GLU A 71 -7.08 -21.88 -41.15
N ASN A 72 -5.93 -21.26 -40.88
CA ASN A 72 -5.09 -21.56 -39.72
C ASN A 72 -5.53 -20.83 -38.43
N LEU A 73 -6.52 -19.94 -38.50
CA LEU A 73 -7.04 -19.21 -37.36
C LEU A 73 -8.25 -19.93 -36.78
N ILE A 74 -8.28 -20.04 -35.45
CA ILE A 74 -9.24 -20.86 -34.73
C ILE A 74 -10.23 -19.95 -34.00
N THR A 75 -11.51 -20.12 -34.33
CA THR A 75 -12.65 -19.47 -33.67
C THR A 75 -13.49 -20.56 -33.01
N GLY A 76 -14.03 -20.32 -31.82
CA GLY A 76 -14.75 -21.36 -31.09
C GLY A 76 -15.27 -20.95 -29.72
N GLU A 77 -15.67 -21.95 -28.95
CA GLU A 77 -16.23 -21.80 -27.60
C GLU A 77 -15.65 -22.86 -26.64
N ILE A 78 -15.43 -22.45 -25.39
CA ILE A 78 -15.03 -23.31 -24.28
C ILE A 78 -16.11 -23.21 -23.21
N THR A 79 -16.75 -24.32 -22.87
CA THR A 79 -17.66 -24.43 -21.72
C THR A 79 -16.89 -24.97 -20.53
N TYR A 80 -16.94 -24.27 -19.40
CA TYR A 80 -16.22 -24.65 -18.19
C TYR A 80 -17.14 -24.75 -16.98
N LYS A 81 -16.78 -25.61 -16.04
CA LYS A 81 -17.45 -25.81 -14.76
C LYS A 81 -16.51 -25.44 -13.61
N ILE A 82 -17.00 -24.60 -12.71
CA ILE A 82 -16.33 -24.22 -11.47
C ILE A 82 -17.04 -24.90 -10.31
N THR A 83 -16.29 -25.53 -9.40
CA THR A 83 -16.81 -26.02 -8.12
C THR A 83 -16.16 -25.25 -6.99
N ALA A 84 -16.97 -24.73 -6.06
CA ALA A 84 -16.49 -24.06 -4.86
C ALA A 84 -16.00 -25.08 -3.82
N GLU A 85 -14.69 -25.21 -3.66
CA GLU A 85 -14.05 -26.12 -2.71
C GLU A 85 -14.01 -25.58 -1.27
N THR A 86 -14.41 -24.32 -1.11
CA THR A 86 -14.65 -23.59 0.14
C THR A 86 -15.78 -22.60 -0.09
N PRO A 87 -16.40 -22.03 0.95
CA PRO A 87 -17.37 -20.95 0.77
C PRO A 87 -16.82 -19.81 -0.08
N ILE A 88 -17.64 -19.29 -1.00
CA ILE A 88 -17.22 -18.35 -2.04
C ILE A 88 -18.00 -17.03 -1.89
N MET A 89 -17.29 -15.91 -1.98
CA MET A 89 -17.89 -14.57 -1.92
C MET A 89 -17.46 -13.75 -3.12
N ILE A 90 -18.41 -13.41 -3.99
CA ILE A 90 -18.20 -12.51 -5.12
C ILE A 90 -19.32 -11.48 -5.07
N ASP A 91 -18.97 -10.20 -4.96
CA ASP A 91 -19.95 -9.11 -4.99
C ASP A 91 -19.57 -8.04 -6.02
N ASP A 92 -20.52 -7.14 -6.24
CA ASP A 92 -20.45 -5.94 -7.07
C ASP A 92 -20.36 -4.65 -6.23
N GLY A 93 -19.93 -4.76 -4.97
CA GLY A 93 -19.90 -3.65 -4.02
C GLY A 93 -21.13 -3.51 -3.14
N THR A 94 -22.16 -4.34 -3.32
CA THR A 94 -23.37 -4.38 -2.47
C THR A 94 -23.22 -5.22 -1.19
N ASN A 95 -22.06 -5.87 -0.99
CA ASN A 95 -21.78 -6.86 0.06
C ASN A 95 -22.65 -8.14 0.00
N HIS A 96 -23.51 -8.27 -1.01
CA HIS A 96 -24.28 -9.47 -1.30
C HIS A 96 -23.66 -10.22 -2.48
N PHE A 97 -23.92 -11.52 -2.58
CA PHE A 97 -23.42 -12.29 -3.70
C PHE A 97 -23.99 -11.77 -5.02
N PHE A 98 -23.14 -11.60 -6.03
CA PHE A 98 -23.52 -11.07 -7.33
C PHE A 98 -24.62 -11.91 -7.99
N THR A 99 -25.62 -11.22 -8.54
CA THR A 99 -26.69 -11.82 -9.34
C THR A 99 -26.66 -11.27 -10.76
N ASP A 100 -26.89 -12.14 -11.74
CA ASP A 100 -27.05 -11.72 -13.13
C ASP A 100 -28.35 -10.93 -13.35
N ALA A 101 -28.57 -10.45 -14.58
CA ALA A 101 -29.77 -9.70 -14.95
C ALA A 101 -31.10 -10.48 -14.77
N LYS A 102 -31.04 -11.79 -14.54
CA LYS A 102 -32.20 -12.66 -14.27
C LYS A 102 -32.34 -12.99 -12.77
N GLY A 103 -31.54 -12.37 -11.90
CA GLY A 103 -31.56 -12.61 -10.46
C GLY A 103 -30.89 -13.92 -10.02
N ARG A 104 -30.10 -14.57 -10.89
CA ARG A 104 -29.41 -15.82 -10.57
C ARG A 104 -28.01 -15.54 -10.05
N TYR A 105 -27.58 -16.23 -9.00
CA TYR A 105 -26.21 -16.10 -8.52
C TYR A 105 -25.22 -16.48 -9.63
N ALA A 106 -24.18 -15.66 -9.79
CA ALA A 106 -23.19 -15.86 -10.83
C ALA A 106 -21.80 -15.36 -10.43
N ILE A 107 -20.79 -15.87 -11.11
CA ILE A 107 -19.45 -15.26 -11.13
C ILE A 107 -19.39 -14.37 -12.39
N PRO A 108 -19.19 -13.05 -12.25
CA PRO A 108 -19.13 -12.16 -13.41
C PRO A 108 -18.07 -12.61 -14.42
N GLY A 109 -18.38 -12.51 -15.71
CA GLY A 109 -17.43 -12.81 -16.78
C GLY A 109 -16.14 -11.98 -16.68
N SER A 110 -16.23 -10.74 -16.17
CA SER A 110 -15.08 -9.88 -15.88
C SER A 110 -14.17 -10.44 -14.78
N THR A 111 -14.74 -11.09 -13.76
CA THR A 111 -13.97 -11.76 -12.68
C THR A 111 -13.20 -12.94 -13.25
N MET A 112 -13.87 -13.78 -14.05
CA MET A 112 -13.21 -14.92 -14.70
C MET A 112 -12.17 -14.48 -15.72
N ARG A 113 -12.46 -13.46 -16.54
CA ARG A 113 -11.50 -12.85 -17.46
C ARG A 113 -10.25 -12.37 -16.72
N GLY A 114 -10.41 -11.72 -15.56
CA GLY A 114 -9.29 -11.24 -14.74
C GLY A 114 -8.44 -12.39 -14.18
N LEU A 115 -9.08 -13.45 -13.67
CA LEU A 115 -8.40 -14.65 -13.16
C LEU A 115 -7.58 -15.34 -14.26
N ILE A 116 -8.22 -15.63 -15.41
CA ILE A 116 -7.55 -16.32 -16.52
C ILE A 116 -6.48 -15.44 -17.16
N ARG A 117 -6.70 -14.12 -17.28
CA ARG A 117 -5.66 -13.18 -17.74
C ARG A 117 -4.42 -13.24 -16.85
N ASN A 118 -4.59 -13.30 -15.53
CA ASN A 118 -3.45 -13.39 -14.61
C ASN A 118 -2.67 -14.69 -14.79
N ASN A 119 -3.35 -15.82 -15.01
CA ASN A 119 -2.71 -17.09 -15.32
C ASN A 119 -1.96 -17.03 -16.67
N VAL A 120 -2.59 -16.49 -17.71
CA VAL A 120 -1.95 -16.24 -19.03
C VAL A 120 -0.71 -15.37 -18.86
N GLN A 121 -0.72 -14.39 -17.97
CA GLN A 121 0.42 -13.50 -17.78
C GLN A 121 1.65 -14.21 -17.21
N VAL A 122 1.42 -15.15 -16.28
CA VAL A 122 2.47 -15.99 -15.69
C VAL A 122 2.92 -17.06 -16.69
N LEU A 123 1.99 -17.85 -17.21
CA LEU A 123 2.27 -19.00 -18.08
C LEU A 123 2.76 -18.58 -19.46
N GLY A 124 2.29 -17.44 -19.95
CA GLY A 124 2.63 -16.84 -21.25
C GLY A 124 3.90 -16.01 -21.27
N LEU A 125 4.66 -15.96 -20.16
CA LEU A 125 5.89 -15.14 -20.04
C LEU A 125 5.67 -13.67 -20.42
N CYS A 126 4.52 -13.11 -20.03
CA CYS A 126 4.09 -11.78 -20.45
C CYS A 126 4.72 -10.65 -19.61
N SER A 127 4.59 -9.42 -20.13
CA SER A 127 5.04 -8.21 -19.45
C SER A 127 4.05 -7.78 -18.38
N TYR A 128 4.57 -7.24 -17.27
CA TYR A 128 3.78 -6.57 -16.22
C TYR A 128 3.86 -5.03 -16.31
N GLU A 129 4.45 -4.51 -17.39
CA GLU A 129 4.68 -3.08 -17.61
C GLU A 129 3.41 -2.24 -17.48
N ASP A 130 2.26 -2.74 -17.96
CA ASP A 130 0.99 -2.00 -17.94
C ASP A 130 0.17 -2.25 -16.66
N ASP A 131 0.53 -3.26 -15.86
CA ASP A 131 -0.13 -3.61 -14.59
C ASP A 131 0.50 -2.93 -13.37
N ILE A 132 1.64 -2.25 -13.57
CA ILE A 132 2.40 -1.57 -12.52
C ILE A 132 2.41 -0.07 -12.78
N ASP A 133 1.70 0.67 -11.93
CA ASP A 133 1.66 2.13 -11.99
C ASP A 133 3.07 2.73 -11.77
N ASP A 134 3.45 3.67 -12.65
CA ASP A 134 4.72 4.37 -12.55
C ASP A 134 4.59 5.67 -11.74
N TYR A 135 4.77 5.59 -10.43
CA TYR A 135 4.79 6.75 -9.55
C TYR A 135 5.84 6.63 -8.44
N ALA A 136 6.28 7.79 -7.94
CA ALA A 136 7.14 7.86 -6.76
C ALA A 136 6.31 7.66 -5.48
N LEU A 137 6.71 6.68 -4.67
CA LEU A 137 6.09 6.46 -3.37
C LEU A 137 6.56 7.51 -2.37
N MET A 138 5.68 7.90 -1.44
CA MET A 138 6.03 8.81 -0.34
C MET A 138 6.14 8.07 0.99
N TYR A 139 7.15 8.38 1.79
CA TYR A 139 7.38 7.81 3.11
C TYR A 139 7.55 8.88 4.20
N ARG A 140 7.45 8.43 5.46
CA ARG A 140 7.68 9.25 6.65
C ARG A 140 8.08 8.34 7.81
N ASN A 141 9.38 8.30 8.10
CA ASN A 141 9.98 7.39 9.07
C ASN A 141 10.42 8.15 10.33
N VAL A 142 9.44 8.48 11.17
CA VAL A 142 9.67 9.30 12.38
C VAL A 142 10.27 8.50 13.54
N ALA A 143 9.76 7.28 13.78
CA ALA A 143 10.14 6.50 14.96
C ALA A 143 11.01 5.28 14.61
N ASN A 144 10.66 4.48 13.60
CA ASN A 144 11.45 3.32 13.12
C ASN A 144 11.33 3.16 11.58
N GLY A 145 12.18 2.29 11.01
CA GLY A 145 12.21 1.93 9.60
C GLY A 145 13.60 2.15 8.99
N ALA A 146 13.92 1.43 7.91
CA ALA A 146 15.26 1.46 7.30
C ALA A 146 15.70 2.88 6.90
N GLU A 147 14.75 3.72 6.48
CA GLU A 147 15.00 5.10 6.05
C GLU A 147 15.02 6.14 7.19
N LYS A 148 14.99 5.73 8.47
CA LYS A 148 14.90 6.69 9.60
C LYS A 148 16.08 7.65 9.65
N THR A 149 17.31 7.13 9.52
CA THR A 149 18.53 7.95 9.56
C THR A 149 18.54 8.95 8.42
N ARG A 150 18.30 8.48 7.20
CA ARG A 150 18.16 9.32 6.01
C ARG A 150 17.09 10.40 6.21
N TYR A 151 15.89 10.00 6.59
CA TYR A 151 14.76 10.92 6.85
C TYR A 151 15.10 12.01 7.87
N ASN A 152 15.73 11.64 8.98
CA ASN A 152 16.13 12.59 10.02
C ASN A 152 17.23 13.55 9.52
N ASN A 153 18.22 13.04 8.78
CA ASN A 153 19.28 13.87 8.21
C ASN A 153 18.72 14.87 7.19
N THR A 154 17.82 14.40 6.31
CA THR A 154 17.17 15.22 5.28
C THR A 154 16.37 16.37 5.89
N LEU A 155 15.59 16.12 6.94
CA LEU A 155 14.84 17.17 7.64
C LEU A 155 15.69 17.99 8.63
N GLY A 156 16.96 17.62 8.82
CA GLY A 156 17.85 18.28 9.79
C GLY A 156 17.39 18.10 11.24
N ALA A 157 16.90 16.91 11.59
CA ALA A 157 16.39 16.61 12.92
C ALA A 157 17.50 16.71 13.99
N LYS A 158 17.36 17.67 14.90
CA LYS A 158 18.29 17.87 16.03
C LYS A 158 17.52 18.14 17.32
N GLN A 159 18.19 17.94 18.45
CA GLN A 159 17.73 18.43 19.74
C GLN A 159 18.43 19.75 20.04
N ILE A 160 17.66 20.78 20.38
CA ILE A 160 18.18 22.06 20.88
C ILE A 160 17.83 22.23 22.34
N ARG A 161 18.68 22.94 23.10
CA ARG A 161 18.38 23.31 24.49
C ARG A 161 17.53 24.58 24.52
N VAL A 162 16.46 24.53 25.31
CA VAL A 162 15.54 25.64 25.55
C VAL A 162 15.38 25.80 27.06
N ASN A 163 15.23 27.05 27.50
CA ASN A 163 14.98 27.38 28.91
C ASN A 163 13.48 27.68 29.10
N ASP A 164 12.83 27.04 30.08
CA ASP A 164 11.44 27.32 30.47
C ASP A 164 11.31 28.35 31.60
N GLY A 165 12.42 28.94 32.06
CA GLY A 165 12.49 29.89 33.17
C GLY A 165 12.99 29.27 34.48
N THR A 166 13.02 27.93 34.61
CA THR A 166 13.58 27.25 35.79
C THR A 166 14.51 26.09 35.45
N LYS A 167 14.34 25.41 34.29
CA LYS A 167 15.17 24.29 33.86
C LYS A 167 15.47 24.34 32.35
N ASN A 168 16.66 23.85 32.00
CA ASN A 168 17.00 23.57 30.61
C ASN A 168 16.40 22.23 30.19
N TYR A 169 15.69 22.21 29.07
CA TYR A 169 15.15 20.98 28.48
C TYR A 169 15.51 20.89 26.99
N SER A 170 15.54 19.67 26.46
CA SER A 170 15.78 19.44 25.04
C SER A 170 14.46 19.43 24.25
N LEU A 171 14.49 20.09 23.09
CA LEU A 171 13.37 20.17 22.16
C LEU A 171 13.82 19.69 20.78
N GLY A 172 13.03 18.79 20.18
CA GLY A 172 13.29 18.31 18.83
C GLY A 172 12.87 19.35 17.79
N VAL A 173 13.81 19.76 16.94
CA VAL A 173 13.61 20.70 15.83
C VAL A 173 14.07 20.09 14.51
N LEU A 174 13.63 20.68 13.40
CA LEU A 174 13.98 20.26 12.04
C LEU A 174 14.63 21.43 11.31
N LEU A 175 15.96 21.45 11.31
CA LEU A 175 16.76 22.61 10.90
C LEU A 175 16.72 22.90 9.39
N ASN A 176 16.36 21.91 8.58
CA ASN A 176 16.28 22.10 7.13
C ASN A 176 14.85 22.44 6.66
N VAL A 177 13.87 22.45 7.57
CA VAL A 177 12.46 22.72 7.23
C VAL A 177 12.17 24.20 7.42
N ARG A 178 11.56 24.82 6.42
CA ARG A 178 11.02 26.18 6.45
C ARG A 178 9.52 26.15 6.72
N ALA A 179 8.98 27.27 7.16
CA ALA A 179 7.57 27.59 7.26
C ALA A 179 7.26 28.80 6.38
N GLY A 180 6.02 28.86 5.90
CA GLY A 180 5.51 29.97 5.09
C GLY A 180 3.99 29.89 5.03
N TYR A 181 3.41 30.52 4.01
CA TYR A 181 1.95 30.56 3.84
C TYR A 181 1.58 30.16 2.42
N VAL A 182 0.83 29.07 2.28
CA VAL A 182 0.32 28.64 0.98
C VAL A 182 -0.99 29.37 0.67
N SER A 183 -1.10 29.88 -0.55
CA SER A 183 -2.29 30.55 -1.10
C SER A 183 -2.70 29.87 -2.40
N ASN A 184 -3.99 29.92 -2.74
CA ASN A 184 -4.51 29.53 -4.05
C ASN A 184 -4.92 30.78 -4.83
N GLU A 185 -4.19 31.05 -5.91
CA GLU A 185 -4.33 32.25 -6.75
C GLU A 185 -4.64 31.82 -8.19
N GLY A 186 -5.91 31.93 -8.59
CA GLY A 186 -6.34 31.55 -9.94
C GLY A 186 -6.09 30.09 -10.29
N GLY A 187 -6.20 29.19 -9.31
CA GLY A 187 -5.93 27.75 -9.46
C GLY A 187 -4.46 27.35 -9.37
N LYS A 188 -3.53 28.31 -9.20
CA LYS A 188 -2.11 28.05 -8.94
C LYS A 188 -1.82 28.21 -7.46
N TYR A 189 -0.99 27.32 -6.91
CA TYR A 189 -0.58 27.39 -5.52
C TYR A 189 0.81 28.03 -5.38
N VAL A 190 0.90 29.03 -4.52
CA VAL A 190 2.14 29.75 -4.23
C VAL A 190 2.40 29.73 -2.73
N ILE A 191 3.67 29.72 -2.33
CA ILE A 191 4.11 29.84 -0.93
C ILE A 191 4.75 31.21 -0.73
N TYR A 192 4.15 32.00 0.16
CA TYR A 192 4.69 33.25 0.68
C TYR A 192 5.70 32.96 1.79
N GLN A 193 6.84 33.63 1.71
CA GLN A 193 7.90 33.52 2.70
C GLN A 193 7.62 34.40 3.92
N THR A 194 8.27 34.09 5.04
CA THR A 194 8.11 34.83 6.29
C THR A 194 9.10 35.99 6.40
N ALA A 195 8.80 36.95 7.27
CA ALA A 195 9.70 38.05 7.64
C ALA A 195 11.04 37.56 8.24
N VAL A 196 11.02 36.40 8.91
CA VAL A 196 12.24 35.75 9.40
C VAL A 196 12.78 34.80 8.33
N ASP A 197 14.05 34.93 7.94
CA ASP A 197 14.71 33.99 7.01
C ASP A 197 15.29 32.78 7.73
N SER A 198 15.84 32.99 8.92
CA SER A 198 16.36 31.95 9.79
C SER A 198 16.30 32.44 11.23
N VAL A 199 15.84 31.56 12.14
CA VAL A 199 15.75 31.87 13.57
C VAL A 199 17.13 32.16 14.17
N LYS A 200 18.15 31.41 13.72
CA LYS A 200 19.56 31.61 14.06
C LYS A 200 20.43 31.11 12.93
N LYS A 201 21.60 31.73 12.71
CA LYS A 201 22.59 31.24 11.72
C LYS A 201 22.93 29.75 11.89
N GLU A 202 23.00 29.26 13.13
CA GLU A 202 23.24 27.85 13.47
C GLU A 202 22.05 26.90 13.20
N PHE A 203 20.83 27.45 13.04
CA PHE A 203 19.60 26.71 12.79
C PHE A 203 19.28 26.55 11.30
N LYS A 204 20.25 26.90 10.43
CA LYS A 204 20.18 26.72 8.98
C LYS A 204 18.93 27.40 8.39
N GLU A 205 18.02 26.60 7.85
CA GLU A 205 16.85 27.04 7.10
C GLU A 205 15.61 27.25 7.99
N MET A 206 15.68 26.89 9.27
CA MET A 206 14.52 26.95 10.15
C MET A 206 14.15 28.40 10.47
N ASN A 207 12.97 28.82 10.02
CA ASN A 207 12.42 30.17 10.20
C ASN A 207 11.13 30.21 11.05
N TYR A 208 10.85 29.14 11.79
CA TYR A 208 9.72 29.05 12.72
C TYR A 208 10.21 28.65 14.11
N TYR A 209 9.42 28.98 15.13
CA TYR A 209 9.72 28.66 16.52
C TYR A 209 8.92 27.46 17.00
N VAL A 210 9.53 26.67 17.89
CA VAL A 210 8.86 25.55 18.54
C VAL A 210 8.64 25.90 20.01
N LEU A 211 7.38 26.01 20.41
CA LEU A 211 6.96 26.33 21.77
C LEU A 211 6.43 25.09 22.47
N SER A 212 7.03 24.74 23.61
CA SER A 212 6.62 23.58 24.40
C SER A 212 5.32 23.85 25.17
N GLU A 213 4.35 22.94 25.10
CA GLU A 213 3.14 22.97 25.94
C GLU A 213 3.51 22.94 27.43
N ARG A 214 4.60 22.27 27.79
CA ARG A 214 5.09 22.26 29.18
C ARG A 214 5.50 23.64 29.65
N LYS A 215 6.13 24.45 28.78
CA LYS A 215 6.52 25.83 29.10
C LYS A 215 5.28 26.69 29.34
N ILE A 216 4.29 26.58 28.45
CA ILE A 216 3.02 27.31 28.55
C ILE A 216 2.30 26.97 29.86
N VAL A 217 2.17 25.67 30.16
CA VAL A 217 1.47 25.21 31.37
C VAL A 217 2.24 25.56 32.65
N HIS A 218 3.57 25.45 32.64
CA HIS A 218 4.38 25.85 33.80
C HIS A 218 4.22 27.35 34.11
N ASP A 219 4.23 28.20 33.09
CA ASP A 219 4.03 29.65 33.24
C ASP A 219 2.64 29.96 33.82
N TYR A 220 1.60 29.27 33.35
CA TYR A 220 0.25 29.37 33.92
C TYR A 220 0.19 28.92 35.39
N LEU A 221 0.81 27.80 35.74
CA LEU A 221 0.81 27.31 37.12
C LEU A 221 1.57 28.26 38.07
N LYS A 222 2.51 29.05 37.55
CA LYS A 222 3.29 30.01 38.33
C LYS A 222 2.57 31.35 38.51
N TYR A 223 1.92 31.87 37.47
CA TYR A 223 1.38 33.23 37.43
C TYR A 223 -0.15 33.32 37.33
N GLY A 224 -0.86 32.19 37.26
CA GLY A 224 -2.31 32.15 37.15
C GLY A 224 -2.81 32.83 35.88
N ASP A 225 -3.81 33.71 36.02
CA ASP A 225 -4.48 34.37 34.88
C ASP A 225 -3.62 35.42 34.17
N GLU A 226 -2.55 35.90 34.81
CA GLU A 226 -1.62 36.91 34.27
C GLU A 226 -0.46 36.31 33.46
N PHE A 227 -0.48 35.00 33.19
CA PHE A 227 0.61 34.32 32.50
C PHE A 227 0.87 34.81 31.07
N SER A 228 2.12 34.70 30.63
CA SER A 228 2.67 35.28 29.40
C SER A 228 2.08 34.67 28.12
N PHE A 229 1.45 33.51 28.23
CA PHE A 229 0.92 32.70 27.13
C PHE A 229 -0.61 32.66 27.10
N GLY A 230 -1.27 33.70 27.62
CA GLY A 230 -2.73 33.85 27.73
C GLY A 230 -3.54 33.46 26.50
N PHE A 231 -2.98 33.58 25.29
CA PHE A 231 -3.66 33.19 24.04
C PHE A 231 -4.17 31.74 24.02
N PHE A 232 -3.45 30.82 24.69
CA PHE A 232 -3.78 29.39 24.68
C PHE A 232 -4.89 29.01 25.66
N ARG A 233 -5.40 29.97 26.44
CA ARG A 233 -6.61 29.83 27.25
C ARG A 233 -7.70 30.73 26.71
N GLN A 234 -8.68 30.16 26.01
CA GLN A 234 -9.77 30.89 25.38
C GLN A 234 -11.07 30.59 26.13
N ASN A 235 -11.74 31.64 26.62
CA ASN A 235 -12.98 31.53 27.41
C ASN A 235 -12.84 30.53 28.58
N GLY A 236 -11.72 30.61 29.31
CA GLY A 236 -11.42 29.72 30.43
C GLY A 236 -10.96 28.30 30.04
N LYS A 237 -11.02 27.91 28.76
CA LYS A 237 -10.67 26.56 28.28
C LYS A 237 -9.31 26.50 27.61
N SER A 238 -8.63 25.37 27.74
CA SER A 238 -7.39 25.07 27.00
C SER A 238 -7.69 24.81 25.52
N ILE A 239 -6.90 25.41 24.63
CA ILE A 239 -6.85 24.99 23.22
C ILE A 239 -5.66 24.07 22.93
N LEU A 240 -4.82 23.75 23.93
CA LEU A 240 -3.68 22.84 23.81
C LEU A 240 -4.14 21.37 23.81
N GLN A 241 -3.23 20.44 23.46
CA GLN A 241 -3.52 19.01 23.56
C GLN A 241 -3.70 18.55 25.01
N HIS A 242 -3.11 19.28 25.95
CA HIS A 242 -3.20 19.00 27.37
C HIS A 242 -3.93 20.13 28.11
N GLU A 243 -4.57 19.76 29.21
CA GLU A 243 -5.12 20.73 30.14
C GLU A 243 -4.01 21.51 30.85
N PHE A 244 -4.35 22.69 31.38
CA PHE A 244 -3.46 23.51 32.20
C PHE A 244 -3.23 22.90 33.59
N GLN A 245 -2.62 21.71 33.62
CA GLN A 245 -2.33 20.91 34.81
C GLN A 245 -0.89 20.37 34.73
N GLU A 246 -0.29 20.12 35.88
CA GLU A 246 1.10 19.68 35.96
C GLU A 246 1.35 18.38 35.17
N PHE A 247 2.45 18.36 34.40
CA PHE A 247 2.91 17.18 33.71
C PHE A 247 3.66 16.26 34.67
N ARG A 248 3.17 15.04 34.85
CA ARG A 248 3.83 14.02 35.68
C ARG A 248 5.02 13.43 34.94
N LYS A 249 6.17 13.31 35.61
CA LYS A 249 7.34 12.62 35.06
C LYS A 249 7.23 11.13 35.34
N GLU A 250 7.28 10.32 34.29
CA GLU A 250 7.32 8.86 34.35
C GLU A 250 8.53 8.38 33.54
N GLY A 251 9.61 8.00 34.24
CA GLY A 251 10.89 7.67 33.60
C GLY A 251 11.47 8.86 32.82
N THR A 252 11.69 8.68 31.52
CA THR A 252 12.16 9.74 30.60
C THR A 252 11.00 10.54 29.97
N HIS A 253 9.76 10.19 30.28
CA HIS A 253 8.55 10.76 29.68
C HIS A 253 7.84 11.72 30.62
N TYR A 254 7.10 12.66 30.03
CA TYR A 254 6.23 13.59 30.76
C TYR A 254 4.80 13.35 30.30
N LYS A 255 3.85 13.10 31.20
CA LYS A 255 2.45 12.86 30.85
C LYS A 255 1.58 13.97 31.42
N GLY A 256 0.86 14.67 30.54
CA GLY A 256 -0.14 15.66 30.92
C GLY A 256 -1.54 15.07 30.85
N ARG A 257 -2.51 15.72 31.52
CA ARG A 257 -3.94 15.40 31.35
C ARG A 257 -4.38 15.80 29.95
N LYS A 258 -4.95 14.88 29.19
CA LYS A 258 -5.41 15.15 27.81
C LYS A 258 -6.63 16.06 27.79
N ASN A 259 -6.64 17.02 26.88
CA ASN A 259 -7.80 17.82 26.53
C ASN A 259 -8.67 17.04 25.53
N THR A 260 -9.88 16.68 25.96
CA THR A 260 -10.81 15.88 25.14
C THR A 260 -11.49 16.69 24.04
N GLU A 261 -11.54 18.02 24.17
CA GLU A 261 -12.10 18.95 23.19
C GLU A 261 -11.06 19.42 22.16
N TYR A 262 -9.81 18.96 22.26
CA TYR A 262 -8.71 19.41 21.40
C TYR A 262 -8.98 19.15 19.92
N LYS A 263 -8.75 20.19 19.11
CA LYS A 263 -8.71 20.13 17.65
C LYS A 263 -7.46 20.83 17.14
N PRO A 264 -6.82 20.35 16.06
CA PRO A 264 -5.72 21.09 15.45
C PRO A 264 -6.20 22.45 14.96
N TYR A 265 -5.32 23.44 14.99
CA TYR A 265 -5.65 24.82 14.66
C TYR A 265 -4.45 25.56 14.08
N TYR A 266 -4.75 26.60 13.32
CA TYR A 266 -3.84 27.70 13.04
C TYR A 266 -4.60 28.99 13.33
N LYS A 267 -4.03 29.87 14.15
CA LYS A 267 -4.68 31.13 14.54
C LYS A 267 -3.70 32.30 14.54
N PRO A 268 -4.13 33.50 14.14
CA PRO A 268 -3.29 34.70 14.19
C PRO A 268 -3.00 35.08 15.64
N ILE A 269 -1.77 35.50 15.89
CA ILE A 269 -1.24 35.88 17.21
C ILE A 269 -0.27 37.05 17.09
N SER A 270 0.07 37.64 18.23
CA SER A 270 1.35 38.34 18.40
C SER A 270 2.20 37.62 19.44
N TYR A 271 3.53 37.79 19.38
CA TYR A 271 4.46 37.11 20.27
C TYR A 271 5.72 37.94 20.58
N GLU A 272 6.37 37.61 21.70
CA GLU A 272 7.70 38.11 22.06
C GLU A 272 8.74 37.00 21.95
N VAL A 273 9.93 37.38 21.50
CA VAL A 273 11.07 36.48 21.36
C VAL A 273 12.31 37.12 21.97
N THR A 274 13.05 36.36 22.77
CA THR A 274 14.33 36.78 23.35
C THR A 274 15.45 35.83 22.91
N HIS A 275 16.69 36.28 22.97
CA HIS A 275 17.87 35.50 22.55
C HIS A 275 17.72 34.88 21.15
N GLU A 276 17.00 35.59 20.27
CA GLU A 276 16.60 35.24 18.90
C GLU A 276 15.68 34.02 18.74
N LYS A 277 15.60 33.10 19.71
CA LYS A 277 14.89 31.81 19.57
C LYS A 277 13.83 31.54 20.63
N ASP A 278 13.90 32.19 21.79
CA ASP A 278 13.12 31.80 22.97
C ASP A 278 11.83 32.63 23.02
N ILE A 279 10.71 32.01 22.65
CA ILE A 279 9.39 32.63 22.77
C ILE A 279 9.06 32.81 24.25
N THR A 280 8.86 34.06 24.67
CA THR A 280 8.59 34.44 26.06
C THR A 280 7.12 34.76 26.31
N ALA A 281 6.39 35.23 25.31
CA ALA A 281 4.97 35.55 25.44
C ALA A 281 4.21 35.31 24.14
N VAL A 282 2.92 34.94 24.23
CA VAL A 282 2.01 34.76 23.09
C VAL A 282 0.63 35.30 23.43
N GLY A 283 0.11 36.19 22.59
CA GLY A 283 -1.10 36.99 22.84
C GLY A 283 -1.99 37.10 21.61
N LYS A 284 -3.13 37.79 21.79
CA LYS A 284 -4.00 38.19 20.67
C LYS A 284 -3.22 39.12 19.73
N PRO A 285 -3.52 39.14 18.42
CA PRO A 285 -2.88 40.04 17.47
C PRO A 285 -2.81 41.49 17.99
N GLY A 286 -1.65 42.14 17.80
CA GLY A 286 -1.39 43.51 18.24
C GLY A 286 -0.95 43.68 19.70
N LYS A 287 -0.96 42.64 20.55
CA LYS A 287 -0.55 42.75 21.96
C LYS A 287 0.97 42.87 22.15
N TYR A 288 1.75 42.25 21.27
CA TYR A 288 3.21 42.10 21.37
C TYR A 288 3.88 42.53 20.06
N LYS A 289 5.19 42.74 20.09
CA LYS A 289 5.95 43.35 18.98
C LYS A 289 5.85 42.59 17.65
N ASN A 290 5.90 41.25 17.68
CA ASN A 290 5.96 40.44 16.46
C ASN A 290 4.59 39.84 16.15
N ALA A 291 4.19 39.84 14.88
CA ALA A 291 2.96 39.19 14.41
C ALA A 291 3.25 37.84 13.74
N GLY A 292 2.25 36.94 13.75
CA GLY A 292 2.37 35.64 13.10
C GLY A 292 1.19 34.71 13.40
N PHE A 293 1.41 33.41 13.24
CA PHE A 293 0.42 32.37 13.49
C PHE A 293 0.91 31.32 14.48
N ALA A 294 0.05 30.94 15.43
CA ALA A 294 0.22 29.75 16.24
C ALA A 294 -0.40 28.56 15.52
N VAL A 295 0.39 27.52 15.28
CA VAL A 295 -0.02 26.29 14.58
C VAL A 295 0.15 25.08 15.48
N SER A 296 -0.94 24.38 15.73
CA SER A 296 -0.96 23.09 16.41
C SER A 296 -1.51 22.01 15.48
N THR A 297 -0.83 20.86 15.42
CA THR A 297 -1.17 19.78 14.47
C THR A 297 -1.99 18.68 15.15
N GLY A 298 -2.42 17.66 14.40
CA GLY A 298 -3.17 16.52 14.95
C GLY A 298 -2.56 15.91 16.22
N MET A 299 -3.43 15.45 17.11
CA MET A 299 -3.10 14.96 18.46
C MET A 299 -2.09 13.81 18.42
N MET A 300 -1.05 13.88 19.26
CA MET A 300 0.00 12.86 19.40
C MET A 300 0.54 12.84 20.85
N ASN A 301 0.61 11.65 21.48
CA ASN A 301 0.97 11.51 22.90
C ASN A 301 2.23 12.25 23.35
N GLU A 302 3.31 12.11 22.60
CA GLU A 302 4.61 12.71 22.95
C GLU A 302 4.80 14.10 22.33
N LYS A 303 3.86 14.52 21.47
CA LYS A 303 3.93 15.85 20.89
C LYS A 303 3.40 16.85 21.91
N LYS A 304 4.30 17.68 22.41
CA LYS A 304 4.01 18.75 23.38
C LYS A 304 4.46 20.09 22.79
N ALA A 305 4.16 20.33 21.52
CA ALA A 305 4.73 21.44 20.77
C ALA A 305 3.69 22.17 19.91
N VAL A 306 3.65 23.49 20.07
CA VAL A 306 2.99 24.45 19.19
C VAL A 306 4.06 25.12 18.34
N TYR A 307 3.78 25.37 17.06
CA TYR A 307 4.70 26.08 16.17
C TYR A 307 4.28 27.52 16.02
N ILE A 308 5.21 28.46 16.13
CA ILE A 308 4.97 29.89 15.87
C ILE A 308 5.61 30.21 14.53
N ILE A 309 4.78 30.60 13.56
CA ILE A 309 5.21 30.96 12.20
C ILE A 309 5.13 32.50 12.11
N PRO A 310 6.25 33.19 11.84
CA PRO A 310 6.27 34.65 11.72
C PRO A 310 5.37 35.14 10.59
N GLU A 311 5.02 36.42 10.59
CA GLU A 311 4.22 37.03 9.52
C GLU A 311 4.87 36.94 8.14
N ILE A 312 4.04 37.15 7.11
CA ILE A 312 4.46 37.13 5.71
C ILE A 312 5.32 38.35 5.41
N ASP A 313 6.39 38.14 4.66
CA ASP A 313 7.08 39.22 3.98
C ASP A 313 6.61 39.29 2.52
N ARG A 314 5.82 40.32 2.19
CA ARG A 314 5.28 40.52 0.85
C ARG A 314 6.30 41.10 -0.13
N THR A 315 7.47 41.52 0.34
CA THR A 315 8.55 42.03 -0.51
C THR A 315 9.39 40.90 -1.11
N LYS A 316 9.35 39.71 -0.48
CA LYS A 316 10.08 38.52 -0.96
C LYS A 316 9.35 37.84 -2.11
N GLU A 317 10.14 37.22 -2.99
CA GLU A 317 9.62 36.42 -4.08
C GLU A 317 8.81 35.22 -3.55
N CYS A 318 7.66 34.98 -4.20
CA CYS A 318 6.79 33.85 -3.90
C CYS A 318 7.33 32.56 -4.55
N ILE A 319 7.20 31.44 -3.83
CA ILE A 319 7.63 30.14 -4.35
C ILE A 319 6.43 29.47 -5.01
N THR A 320 6.44 29.37 -6.34
CA THR A 320 5.40 28.63 -7.08
C THR A 320 5.54 27.12 -6.84
N ILE A 321 4.43 26.45 -6.49
CA ILE A 321 4.40 25.00 -6.34
C ILE A 321 4.14 24.36 -7.71
N PRO A 322 5.04 23.50 -8.22
CA PRO A 322 4.81 22.81 -9.49
C PRO A 322 3.55 21.94 -9.49
N GLU A 323 2.81 21.91 -10.60
CA GLU A 323 1.58 21.11 -10.72
C GLU A 323 1.78 19.62 -10.42
N LYS A 324 2.93 19.06 -10.81
CA LYS A 324 3.28 17.66 -10.53
C LYS A 324 3.31 17.36 -9.02
N ASP A 325 3.79 18.31 -8.22
CA ASP A 325 3.91 18.16 -6.76
C ASP A 325 2.54 18.34 -6.10
N ILE A 326 1.68 19.22 -6.63
CA ILE A 326 0.27 19.36 -6.23
C ILE A 326 -0.51 18.06 -6.51
N ARG A 327 -0.33 17.47 -7.70
CA ARG A 327 -0.97 16.19 -8.07
C ARG A 327 -0.55 15.09 -7.11
N ALA A 328 0.75 14.96 -6.85
CA ALA A 328 1.27 13.96 -5.91
C ALA A 328 0.72 14.16 -4.48
N PHE A 329 0.65 15.40 -4.01
CA PHE A 329 0.04 15.74 -2.73
C PHE A 329 -1.44 15.33 -2.65
N LYS A 330 -2.25 15.66 -3.67
CA LYS A 330 -3.69 15.31 -3.72
C LYS A 330 -3.91 13.79 -3.73
N ILE A 331 -3.10 13.04 -4.47
CA ILE A 331 -3.14 11.57 -4.50
C ILE A 331 -2.84 11.00 -3.11
N ASP A 332 -1.77 11.48 -2.47
CA ASP A 332 -1.35 11.05 -1.13
C ASP A 332 -2.38 11.42 -0.03
N LEU A 333 -3.03 12.57 -0.15
CA LEU A 333 -4.12 13.00 0.74
C LEU A 333 -5.35 12.09 0.61
N LYS A 334 -5.79 11.79 -0.62
CA LYS A 334 -6.92 10.88 -0.89
C LYS A 334 -6.68 9.50 -0.28
N LYS A 335 -5.47 8.95 -0.45
CA LYS A 335 -5.07 7.65 0.16
C LYS A 335 -5.17 7.62 1.69
N LYS A 336 -5.25 8.77 2.38
CA LYS A 336 -5.24 8.86 3.84
C LYS A 336 -6.50 9.43 4.46
N GLU A 337 -7.50 9.75 3.67
CA GLU A 337 -8.73 10.40 4.12
C GLU A 337 -9.32 9.73 5.38
N ASN A 338 -9.40 8.39 5.39
CA ASN A 338 -9.87 7.64 6.55
C ASN A 338 -8.95 7.73 7.78
N THR A 339 -7.63 7.79 7.58
CA THR A 339 -6.66 7.93 8.68
C THR A 339 -6.67 9.34 9.26
N LEU A 340 -6.98 10.37 8.46
CA LEU A 340 -6.96 11.77 8.88
C LEU A 340 -8.15 12.14 9.78
N LYS A 341 -9.25 11.37 9.77
CA LYS A 341 -10.42 11.59 10.64
C LYS A 341 -10.03 11.71 12.13
N GLN A 342 -9.06 10.90 12.59
CA GLN A 342 -8.60 10.94 13.99
C GLN A 342 -7.63 12.11 14.31
N PHE A 343 -7.20 12.87 13.30
CA PHE A 343 -6.20 13.95 13.42
C PHE A 343 -6.78 15.33 13.12
N GLY A 344 -8.10 15.49 13.06
CA GLY A 344 -8.79 16.75 12.71
C GLY A 344 -9.47 16.74 11.33
N GLY A 345 -9.39 15.63 10.60
CA GLY A 345 -10.08 15.44 9.32
C GLY A 345 -9.32 15.99 8.12
N LYS A 346 -9.74 15.58 6.92
CA LYS A 346 -9.12 15.94 5.63
C LYS A 346 -9.04 17.46 5.43
N LYS A 347 -10.10 18.19 5.74
CA LYS A 347 -10.20 19.66 5.54
C LYS A 347 -9.01 20.42 6.14
N TYR A 348 -8.55 20.01 7.32
CA TYR A 348 -7.42 20.64 7.99
C TYR A 348 -6.10 20.47 7.23
N PHE A 349 -5.90 19.29 6.62
CA PHE A 349 -4.66 18.93 5.92
C PHE A 349 -4.77 19.09 4.39
N ASP A 350 -5.84 19.67 3.86
CA ASP A 350 -6.01 19.90 2.43
C ASP A 350 -5.30 21.20 1.98
N LEU A 351 -5.22 21.46 0.68
CA LEU A 351 -4.76 22.74 0.13
C LEU A 351 -5.85 23.83 0.24
N PRO A 352 -5.50 25.12 0.43
CA PRO A 352 -6.49 26.21 0.59
C PRO A 352 -7.45 26.31 -0.60
N GLN A 353 -8.68 26.74 -0.32
CA GLN A 353 -9.61 27.15 -1.38
C GLN A 353 -9.16 28.48 -2.00
N GLU A 354 -9.74 28.85 -3.13
CA GLU A 354 -9.41 30.10 -3.81
C GLU A 354 -9.64 31.32 -2.90
N GLY A 355 -8.65 32.21 -2.84
CA GLY A 355 -8.65 33.36 -1.92
C GLY A 355 -8.33 33.03 -0.46
N GLU A 356 -8.22 31.75 -0.08
CA GLU A 356 -7.77 31.36 1.25
C GLU A 356 -6.25 31.23 1.32
N MET A 357 -5.70 31.52 2.50
CA MET A 357 -4.29 31.36 2.79
C MET A 357 -4.11 30.66 4.13
N ARG A 358 -3.12 29.78 4.22
CA ARG A 358 -2.82 29.06 5.47
C ARG A 358 -1.35 28.75 5.66
N PRO A 359 -0.88 28.58 6.90
CA PRO A 359 0.51 28.24 7.15
C PRO A 359 0.87 26.85 6.59
N VAL A 360 2.08 26.72 6.08
CA VAL A 360 2.62 25.50 5.49
C VAL A 360 4.08 25.32 5.89
N PHE A 361 4.53 24.07 6.02
CA PHE A 361 5.94 23.72 6.16
C PHE A 361 6.45 23.20 4.84
N TYR A 362 7.70 23.53 4.48
CA TYR A 362 8.30 23.09 3.24
C TYR A 362 9.81 22.90 3.33
N ILE A 363 10.37 22.13 2.40
CA ILE A 363 11.81 21.96 2.20
C ILE A 363 12.08 21.78 0.70
N ARG A 364 13.16 22.38 0.21
CA ARG A 364 13.64 22.18 -1.16
C ARG A 364 14.83 21.24 -1.14
N LEU A 365 14.74 20.13 -1.88
CA LEU A 365 15.79 19.11 -1.97
C LEU A 365 15.93 18.69 -3.44
N ASP A 366 17.13 18.72 -3.97
CA ASP A 366 17.46 18.24 -5.33
C ASP A 366 16.49 18.78 -6.41
N GLY A 367 16.18 20.09 -6.32
CA GLY A 367 15.25 20.76 -7.24
C GLY A 367 13.76 20.45 -7.04
N ARG A 368 13.38 19.63 -6.06
CA ARG A 368 11.98 19.31 -5.71
C ARG A 368 11.52 20.07 -4.47
N LEU A 369 10.25 20.47 -4.46
CA LEU A 369 9.60 21.13 -3.33
C LEU A 369 8.72 20.14 -2.57
N TYR A 370 9.07 19.86 -1.33
CA TYR A 370 8.27 19.06 -0.42
C TYR A 370 7.52 20.00 0.51
N PHE A 371 6.21 19.81 0.67
CA PHE A 371 5.40 20.67 1.54
C PHE A 371 4.29 19.90 2.27
N GLY A 372 3.76 20.49 3.34
CA GLY A 372 2.66 19.93 4.10
C GLY A 372 2.38 20.70 5.40
N PHE A 373 1.32 20.29 6.10
CA PHE A 373 0.79 21.01 7.27
C PHE A 373 1.36 20.52 8.61
N THR A 374 2.45 19.77 8.56
CA THR A 374 3.24 19.36 9.73
C THR A 374 4.71 19.40 9.36
N PRO A 375 5.63 19.81 10.24
CA PRO A 375 7.04 19.97 9.88
C PRO A 375 7.74 18.63 9.59
N ARG A 376 7.20 17.51 10.10
CA ARG A 376 7.62 16.15 9.70
C ARG A 376 6.94 15.78 8.37
N LEU A 377 7.47 16.38 7.31
CA LEU A 377 7.03 16.25 5.92
C LEU A 377 7.18 14.81 5.42
N ARG A 378 6.36 14.43 4.44
CA ARG A 378 6.59 13.17 3.72
C ARG A 378 7.55 13.41 2.57
N LEU A 379 8.49 12.50 2.41
CA LEU A 379 9.51 12.56 1.36
C LEU A 379 9.21 11.50 0.32
N PHE A 380 9.60 11.76 -0.93
CA PHE A 380 9.55 10.77 -2.00
C PHE A 380 10.73 9.82 -1.81
N TYR A 381 10.52 8.56 -2.16
CA TYR A 381 11.64 7.70 -2.48
C TYR A 381 12.33 8.20 -3.76
N ASP A 382 13.62 7.94 -3.88
CA ASP A 382 14.45 8.41 -4.99
C ASP A 382 14.03 7.82 -6.34
N HIS A 383 13.49 6.61 -6.30
CA HIS A 383 13.15 5.86 -7.49
C HIS A 383 11.65 5.62 -7.59
N MET A 384 11.15 5.60 -8.83
CA MET A 384 9.79 5.21 -9.15
C MET A 384 9.63 3.70 -9.05
N LEU A 385 8.40 3.24 -8.79
CA LEU A 385 8.08 1.83 -8.59
C LEU A 385 8.58 0.95 -9.74
N LYS A 386 8.43 1.43 -10.97
CA LYS A 386 8.72 0.68 -12.20
C LYS A 386 10.22 0.41 -12.43
N LYS A 387 11.14 1.18 -11.81
CA LYS A 387 12.60 0.94 -11.86
C LYS A 387 12.97 -0.47 -11.36
N GLY A 388 12.15 -1.04 -10.48
CA GLY A 388 12.35 -2.38 -9.95
C GLY A 388 11.85 -3.52 -10.85
N LEU A 389 11.14 -3.22 -11.93
CA LEU A 389 10.72 -4.23 -12.91
C LEU A 389 11.90 -4.52 -13.84
N LYS A 390 12.49 -5.71 -13.74
CA LYS A 390 13.68 -6.12 -14.51
C LYS A 390 13.35 -6.91 -15.77
N GLN A 391 12.13 -6.76 -16.29
CA GLN A 391 11.73 -7.42 -17.52
C GLN A 391 12.32 -6.71 -18.74
N ASN A 392 12.99 -7.47 -19.60
CA ASN A 392 13.48 -7.01 -20.89
C ASN A 392 12.28 -6.90 -21.83
N TRP A 393 11.68 -5.72 -21.88
CA TRP A 393 10.50 -5.43 -22.68
C TRP A 393 10.70 -4.17 -23.51
N LYS A 394 10.43 -4.27 -24.81
CA LYS A 394 10.45 -3.10 -25.69
C LYS A 394 9.09 -2.42 -25.61
N ALA A 395 9.09 -1.12 -25.28
CA ALA A 395 7.87 -0.33 -25.29
C ALA A 395 7.14 -0.44 -26.65
N GLY A 396 5.84 -0.70 -26.61
CA GLY A 396 5.01 -0.89 -27.81
C GLY A 396 4.98 -2.30 -28.40
N SER A 397 5.76 -3.26 -27.86
CA SER A 397 5.61 -4.67 -28.21
C SER A 397 4.28 -5.25 -27.72
N VAL A 398 3.88 -6.38 -28.31
CA VAL A 398 2.69 -7.15 -27.93
C VAL A 398 3.13 -8.51 -27.41
N ASP A 399 2.50 -8.94 -26.32
CA ASP A 399 2.66 -10.25 -25.71
C ASP A 399 1.32 -11.00 -25.80
N TYR A 400 1.28 -12.25 -25.35
CA TYR A 400 0.05 -13.05 -25.37
C TYR A 400 -1.10 -12.38 -24.60
N CYS A 401 -0.81 -11.73 -23.47
CA CYS A 401 -1.82 -11.01 -22.70
C CYS A 401 -2.49 -9.92 -23.54
N LYS A 402 -1.71 -9.06 -24.19
CA LYS A 402 -2.24 -8.01 -25.08
C LYS A 402 -2.95 -8.58 -26.29
N ALA A 403 -2.41 -9.65 -26.89
CA ALA A 403 -2.98 -10.28 -28.07
C ALA A 403 -4.32 -10.97 -27.80
N LEU A 404 -4.50 -11.59 -26.63
CA LEU A 404 -5.75 -12.26 -26.27
C LEU A 404 -6.78 -11.28 -25.69
N PHE A 405 -6.36 -10.50 -24.69
CA PHE A 405 -7.26 -9.68 -23.87
C PHE A 405 -7.43 -8.25 -24.40
N GLY A 406 -6.65 -7.83 -25.38
CA GLY A 406 -6.69 -6.48 -25.93
C GLY A 406 -6.04 -5.44 -25.01
N TYR A 407 -5.87 -4.23 -25.54
CA TYR A 407 -5.34 -3.07 -24.82
C TYR A 407 -5.83 -1.76 -25.45
N ALA A 408 -5.74 -0.66 -24.70
CA ALA A 408 -6.02 0.68 -25.20
C ALA A 408 -5.00 1.68 -24.63
N THR A 409 -4.28 2.37 -25.50
CA THR A 409 -3.43 3.53 -25.20
C THR A 409 -3.98 4.75 -25.94
N PRO A 410 -3.54 5.98 -25.63
CA PRO A 410 -3.93 7.18 -26.38
C PRO A 410 -3.64 7.07 -27.90
N GLU A 411 -2.60 6.34 -28.30
CA GLU A 411 -2.14 6.24 -29.68
C GLU A 411 -2.70 5.01 -30.43
N LYS A 412 -2.90 3.88 -29.73
CA LYS A 412 -3.30 2.61 -30.34
C LYS A 412 -4.23 1.83 -29.44
N SER A 413 -5.19 1.14 -30.05
CA SER A 413 -6.03 0.17 -29.35
C SER A 413 -6.11 -1.14 -30.14
N TYR A 414 -6.30 -2.23 -29.42
CA TYR A 414 -6.52 -3.54 -29.99
C TYR A 414 -7.63 -4.24 -29.20
N LYS A 415 -8.69 -4.63 -29.90
CA LYS A 415 -9.86 -5.27 -29.30
C LYS A 415 -9.49 -6.68 -28.82
N SER A 416 -10.13 -7.12 -27.73
CA SER A 416 -9.96 -8.48 -27.22
C SER A 416 -10.55 -9.51 -28.18
N ARG A 417 -9.87 -10.64 -28.31
CA ARG A 417 -10.32 -11.82 -29.08
C ARG A 417 -10.95 -12.90 -28.22
N VAL A 418 -11.11 -12.65 -26.92
CA VAL A 418 -11.78 -13.54 -25.97
C VAL A 418 -12.90 -12.82 -25.24
N SER A 419 -14.03 -13.50 -25.07
CA SER A 419 -15.22 -12.98 -24.39
C SER A 419 -15.70 -13.99 -23.37
N PHE A 420 -15.88 -13.55 -22.13
CA PHE A 420 -16.30 -14.39 -21.00
C PHE A 420 -17.76 -14.10 -20.68
N SER A 421 -18.60 -15.13 -20.66
CA SER A 421 -19.94 -15.02 -20.07
C SER A 421 -19.85 -15.05 -18.55
N ASP A 422 -20.90 -14.58 -17.88
CA ASP A 422 -21.10 -14.89 -16.47
C ASP A 422 -21.18 -16.41 -16.29
N ALA A 423 -20.52 -16.93 -15.27
CA ALA A 423 -20.63 -18.32 -14.87
C ALA A 423 -21.81 -18.44 -13.91
N VAL A 424 -22.90 -19.03 -14.37
CA VAL A 424 -24.17 -19.06 -13.66
C VAL A 424 -24.26 -20.29 -12.79
N VAL A 425 -24.75 -20.11 -11.57
CA VAL A 425 -24.96 -21.20 -10.61
C VAL A 425 -25.87 -22.30 -11.18
N GLN A 426 -25.55 -23.55 -10.87
CA GLN A 426 -26.35 -24.72 -11.21
C GLN A 426 -27.03 -25.27 -9.96
N GLY A 427 -28.33 -25.54 -10.05
CA GLY A 427 -29.13 -26.06 -8.95
C GLY A 427 -29.36 -25.05 -7.81
N ASN A 428 -29.88 -25.57 -6.69
CA ASN A 428 -30.13 -24.77 -5.50
C ASN A 428 -28.87 -24.67 -4.65
N VAL A 429 -28.43 -23.44 -4.35
CA VAL A 429 -27.28 -23.18 -3.49
C VAL A 429 -27.73 -22.51 -2.20
N ARG A 430 -27.15 -22.95 -1.08
CA ARG A 430 -27.41 -22.39 0.23
C ARG A 430 -26.52 -21.18 0.47
N SER A 431 -27.12 -20.11 0.99
CA SER A 431 -26.36 -18.98 1.52
C SER A 431 -25.60 -19.42 2.77
N GLY A 432 -24.35 -19.00 2.87
CA GLY A 432 -23.53 -19.16 4.07
C GLY A 432 -23.92 -18.14 5.14
N THR A 433 -23.36 -18.31 6.33
CA THR A 433 -23.52 -17.34 7.41
C THR A 433 -22.76 -16.06 7.07
N GLU A 434 -23.39 -14.91 7.33
CA GLU A 434 -22.73 -13.61 7.23
C GLU A 434 -21.52 -13.56 8.16
N LYS A 435 -20.39 -13.02 7.66
CA LYS A 435 -19.14 -12.88 8.39
C LYS A 435 -18.61 -11.47 8.32
N LYS A 436 -17.97 -11.03 9.39
CA LYS A 436 -17.31 -9.71 9.48
C LYS A 436 -15.81 -9.94 9.51
N LEU A 437 -15.08 -9.45 8.52
CA LEU A 437 -13.66 -9.74 8.32
C LEU A 437 -12.85 -8.46 8.09
N ILE A 438 -11.58 -8.44 8.51
CA ILE A 438 -10.65 -7.35 8.18
C ILE A 438 -9.94 -7.70 6.88
N LEU A 439 -10.45 -7.18 5.77
CA LEU A 439 -9.85 -7.36 4.45
C LEU A 439 -8.74 -6.33 4.23
N ALA A 440 -7.56 -6.59 4.78
CA ALA A 440 -6.41 -5.71 4.65
C ALA A 440 -5.42 -6.17 3.57
N GLU A 441 -4.77 -5.22 2.93
CA GLU A 441 -3.62 -5.48 2.05
C GLU A 441 -2.42 -4.66 2.51
N PRO A 442 -1.19 -5.20 2.37
CA PRO A 442 0.01 -4.42 2.63
C PRO A 442 0.03 -3.20 1.71
N LYS A 443 0.52 -2.07 2.23
CA LYS A 443 0.72 -0.88 1.40
C LYS A 443 1.88 -1.12 0.44
N PRO A 444 1.88 -0.51 -0.76
CA PRO A 444 3.03 -0.57 -1.67
C PRO A 444 4.35 -0.10 -1.03
N THR A 445 4.30 0.71 0.03
CA THR A 445 5.48 1.11 0.81
C THR A 445 6.07 -0.02 1.67
N SER A 446 5.49 -1.22 1.65
CA SER A 446 5.96 -2.40 2.37
C SER A 446 7.12 -3.07 1.63
N TYR A 447 8.28 -2.42 1.65
CA TYR A 447 9.45 -2.86 0.89
C TYR A 447 9.92 -4.29 1.27
N LEU A 448 9.71 -4.73 2.52
CA LEU A 448 10.02 -6.10 2.97
C LEU A 448 9.15 -7.19 2.33
N ASP A 449 7.95 -6.83 1.84
CA ASP A 449 7.09 -7.74 1.10
C ASP A 449 7.37 -7.69 -0.39
N TYR A 450 7.41 -6.46 -0.93
CA TYR A 450 7.34 -6.22 -2.37
C TYR A 450 8.69 -6.16 -3.07
N LEU A 451 9.80 -5.99 -2.34
CA LEU A 451 11.14 -5.96 -2.91
C LEU A 451 11.93 -7.21 -2.54
N LYS A 452 12.79 -7.67 -3.45
CA LYS A 452 13.79 -8.69 -3.13
C LYS A 452 14.78 -8.13 -2.11
N GLN A 453 14.92 -8.83 -0.99
CA GLN A 453 15.83 -8.45 0.09
C GLN A 453 17.13 -9.24 -0.08
N ASN A 454 18.25 -8.52 -0.23
CA ASN A 454 19.56 -9.11 -0.51
C ASN A 454 20.52 -8.72 0.61
N GLY A 455 20.74 -9.63 1.56
CA GLY A 455 21.66 -9.42 2.69
C GLY A 455 21.00 -8.85 3.95
N THR A 456 21.83 -8.29 4.84
CA THR A 456 21.42 -7.86 6.18
C THR A 456 20.82 -6.46 6.22
N THR A 457 21.09 -5.62 5.22
CA THR A 457 20.53 -4.27 5.12
C THR A 457 19.22 -4.31 4.34
N PRO A 458 18.11 -3.77 4.87
CA PRO A 458 16.84 -3.78 4.14
C PRO A 458 16.92 -2.97 2.85
N VAL A 459 16.52 -3.60 1.74
CA VAL A 459 16.36 -2.96 0.43
C VAL A 459 15.06 -2.17 0.44
N THR A 460 15.13 -0.90 0.06
CA THR A 460 13.97 0.00 -0.06
C THR A 460 13.91 0.63 -1.45
N TYR A 461 12.90 1.44 -1.71
CA TYR A 461 12.80 2.21 -2.96
C TYR A 461 13.84 3.35 -3.08
N ASN A 462 14.67 3.56 -2.06
CA ASN A 462 15.84 4.43 -2.10
C ASN A 462 17.13 3.66 -2.46
N THR A 463 17.08 2.33 -2.49
CA THR A 463 18.23 1.50 -2.83
C THR A 463 18.41 1.49 -4.34
N GLU A 464 19.62 1.80 -4.80
CA GLU A 464 19.96 1.68 -6.21
C GLU A 464 19.74 0.25 -6.70
N ASN A 465 19.23 0.12 -7.92
CA ASN A 465 18.97 -1.16 -8.57
C ASN A 465 18.08 -2.15 -7.78
N PHE A 466 17.20 -1.68 -6.89
CA PHE A 466 16.22 -2.55 -6.26
C PHE A 466 15.41 -3.35 -7.30
N GLU A 467 14.86 -4.49 -6.88
CA GLU A 467 14.08 -5.38 -7.74
C GLU A 467 12.75 -5.73 -7.08
N LEU A 468 11.67 -5.67 -7.86
CA LEU A 468 10.35 -6.11 -7.45
C LEU A 468 10.32 -7.63 -7.29
N ARG A 469 9.61 -8.10 -6.27
CA ARG A 469 9.62 -9.51 -5.90
C ARG A 469 8.89 -10.41 -6.89
N GLY A 470 7.79 -9.94 -7.46
CA GLY A 470 6.96 -10.73 -8.38
C GLY A 470 5.49 -10.35 -8.37
N ALA A 471 4.68 -11.18 -9.02
CA ALA A 471 3.22 -11.09 -9.03
C ALA A 471 2.63 -11.73 -7.77
N LYS A 472 1.82 -10.97 -7.03
CA LYS A 472 1.18 -11.43 -5.80
C LYS A 472 0.17 -12.56 -6.10
N GLN A 473 0.28 -13.66 -5.37
CA GLN A 473 -0.65 -14.80 -5.41
C GLN A 473 -1.07 -15.14 -3.98
N TYR A 474 -2.34 -15.50 -3.79
CA TYR A 474 -2.83 -15.98 -2.49
C TYR A 474 -2.51 -17.47 -2.33
N TRP A 475 -2.29 -17.89 -1.08
CA TRP A 475 -2.23 -19.30 -0.73
C TRP A 475 -3.61 -19.94 -0.81
N LEU A 476 -3.65 -21.23 -1.16
CA LEU A 476 -4.81 -22.05 -0.86
C LEU A 476 -4.88 -22.29 0.66
N HIS A 477 -6.06 -22.59 1.18
CA HIS A 477 -6.25 -22.93 2.59
C HIS A 477 -7.03 -24.25 2.67
N LYS A 478 -6.58 -25.16 3.56
CA LYS A 478 -7.29 -26.42 3.86
C LYS A 478 -8.60 -26.16 4.60
N TYR A 479 -8.54 -25.24 5.55
CA TYR A 479 -9.67 -24.83 6.40
C TYR A 479 -9.76 -23.30 6.43
N LEU A 480 -10.98 -22.80 6.63
CA LEU A 480 -11.19 -21.37 6.86
C LEU A 480 -10.37 -20.91 8.06
N VAL A 481 -9.66 -19.80 7.90
CA VAL A 481 -8.87 -19.18 8.96
C VAL A 481 -9.83 -18.66 10.03
N GLN A 482 -9.64 -19.08 11.28
CA GLN A 482 -10.46 -18.59 12.39
C GLN A 482 -10.21 -17.11 12.65
N GLU A 483 -11.31 -16.40 12.91
CA GLU A 483 -11.32 -14.98 13.22
C GLU A 483 -10.91 -14.74 14.68
N ASP A 484 -10.19 -13.64 14.95
CA ASP A 484 -10.15 -13.10 16.31
C ASP A 484 -11.57 -12.59 16.64
N ARG A 485 -12.24 -13.23 17.61
CA ARG A 485 -13.66 -13.04 17.93
C ARG A 485 -14.06 -11.59 18.27
N ASP A 486 -13.09 -10.73 18.60
CA ASP A 486 -13.31 -9.34 18.95
C ASP A 486 -12.77 -8.39 17.87
N ILE A 487 -13.53 -8.18 16.79
CA ILE A 487 -13.25 -7.06 15.88
C ILE A 487 -13.61 -5.74 16.60
N LYS A 488 -12.65 -5.22 17.38
CA LYS A 488 -12.80 -3.99 18.17
C LYS A 488 -12.99 -2.72 17.33
N ASN A 489 -12.71 -2.78 16.02
CA ASN A 489 -12.78 -1.64 15.12
C ASN A 489 -13.70 -1.93 13.94
N GLU A 490 -15.01 -1.79 14.18
CA GLU A 490 -16.06 -2.07 13.19
C GLU A 490 -15.88 -1.30 11.87
N LYS A 491 -15.27 -0.10 11.91
CA LYS A 491 -15.04 0.75 10.73
C LYS A 491 -14.00 0.19 9.76
N ALA A 492 -13.20 -0.78 10.18
CA ALA A 492 -12.18 -1.43 9.35
C ALA A 492 -12.62 -2.82 8.86
N ALA A 493 -13.80 -3.28 9.28
CA ALA A 493 -14.29 -4.59 8.94
C ALA A 493 -15.28 -4.52 7.79
N SER A 494 -15.19 -5.51 6.91
CA SER A 494 -16.09 -5.73 5.80
C SER A 494 -17.01 -6.89 6.14
N THR A 495 -18.31 -6.68 5.94
CA THR A 495 -19.30 -7.75 6.00
C THR A 495 -19.32 -8.51 4.68
N ILE A 496 -19.37 -9.84 4.74
CA ILE A 496 -19.51 -10.73 3.58
C ILE A 496 -20.65 -11.73 3.80
N ALA A 497 -21.40 -12.02 2.74
CA ALA A 497 -22.45 -13.03 2.71
C ALA A 497 -22.10 -14.11 1.65
N PRO A 498 -21.22 -15.07 1.99
CA PRO A 498 -20.72 -16.05 1.03
C PRO A 498 -21.80 -17.09 0.67
N LEU A 499 -21.65 -17.74 -0.49
CA LEU A 499 -22.33 -19.01 -0.77
C LEU A 499 -21.56 -20.18 -0.15
N GLN A 500 -22.27 -21.23 0.26
CA GLN A 500 -21.65 -22.40 0.87
C GLN A 500 -20.73 -23.17 -0.11
N GLN A 501 -19.82 -23.96 0.46
CA GLN A 501 -19.01 -24.93 -0.28
C GLN A 501 -19.91 -25.88 -1.10
N GLY A 502 -19.40 -26.33 -2.25
CA GLY A 502 -20.09 -27.22 -3.18
C GLY A 502 -20.94 -26.49 -4.23
N ALA A 503 -21.02 -25.16 -4.18
CA ALA A 503 -21.67 -24.39 -5.24
C ALA A 503 -20.99 -24.62 -6.60
N VAL A 504 -21.77 -24.96 -7.62
CA VAL A 504 -21.29 -25.23 -8.98
C VAL A 504 -21.74 -24.12 -9.92
N PHE A 505 -20.83 -23.61 -10.75
CA PHE A 505 -21.09 -22.57 -11.74
C PHE A 505 -20.66 -23.03 -13.12
N ILE A 506 -21.45 -22.73 -14.15
CA ILE A 506 -21.12 -23.02 -15.55
C ILE A 506 -21.01 -21.71 -16.32
N GLY A 507 -19.87 -21.50 -16.97
CA GLY A 507 -19.61 -20.35 -17.82
C GLY A 507 -19.07 -20.76 -19.19
N LYS A 508 -19.00 -19.78 -20.08
CA LYS A 508 -18.51 -19.95 -21.45
C LYS A 508 -17.46 -18.90 -21.80
N VAL A 509 -16.43 -19.32 -22.53
CA VAL A 509 -15.44 -18.43 -23.15
C VAL A 509 -15.58 -18.58 -24.66
N ARG A 510 -15.88 -17.48 -25.35
CA ARG A 510 -15.84 -17.42 -26.81
C ARG A 510 -14.54 -16.82 -27.23
N PHE A 511 -13.90 -17.41 -28.23
CA PHE A 511 -12.64 -16.93 -28.77
C PHE A 511 -12.73 -16.82 -30.29
N GLN A 512 -12.03 -15.84 -30.85
CA GLN A 512 -12.07 -15.52 -32.26
C GLN A 512 -10.65 -15.38 -32.82
N ASN A 513 -10.40 -16.02 -33.95
CA ASN A 513 -9.17 -15.88 -34.73
C ASN A 513 -7.88 -16.08 -33.90
N LEU A 514 -7.85 -17.11 -33.04
CA LEU A 514 -6.65 -17.47 -32.28
C LEU A 514 -5.73 -18.36 -33.09
N THR A 515 -4.42 -18.20 -32.94
CA THR A 515 -3.43 -19.17 -33.44
C THR A 515 -3.37 -20.41 -32.54
N GLU A 516 -2.74 -21.49 -32.99
CA GLU A 516 -2.66 -22.76 -32.22
C GLU A 516 -1.99 -22.57 -30.84
N ASP A 517 -0.90 -21.80 -30.78
CA ASP A 517 -0.17 -21.45 -29.58
C ASP A 517 -1.00 -20.57 -28.62
N GLU A 518 -1.73 -19.59 -29.15
CA GLU A 518 -2.63 -18.74 -28.37
C GLU A 518 -3.76 -19.55 -27.72
N LEU A 519 -4.36 -20.48 -28.48
CA LEU A 519 -5.39 -21.38 -27.98
C LEU A 519 -4.82 -22.33 -26.92
N GLY A 520 -3.64 -22.92 -27.17
CA GLY A 520 -2.96 -23.79 -26.22
C GLY A 520 -2.66 -23.10 -24.90
N LEU A 521 -2.17 -21.85 -24.93
CA LEU A 521 -1.95 -21.04 -23.73
C LEU A 521 -3.25 -20.71 -23.01
N LEU A 522 -4.31 -20.34 -23.72
CA LEU A 522 -5.62 -20.05 -23.12
C LEU A 522 -6.17 -21.28 -22.39
N LEU A 523 -6.12 -22.45 -23.03
CA LEU A 523 -6.56 -23.71 -22.45
C LEU A 523 -5.72 -24.10 -21.23
N TRP A 524 -4.39 -23.95 -21.30
CA TRP A 524 -3.52 -24.23 -20.15
C TRP A 524 -3.78 -23.27 -18.99
N ALA A 525 -3.99 -21.98 -19.26
CA ALA A 525 -4.29 -20.98 -18.24
C ALA A 525 -5.66 -21.16 -17.57
N MET A 526 -6.61 -21.80 -18.25
CA MET A 526 -7.90 -22.18 -17.68
C MET A 526 -7.83 -23.48 -16.89
N ARG A 527 -7.32 -24.55 -17.51
CA ARG A 527 -7.29 -25.89 -16.91
C ARG A 527 -6.24 -26.04 -15.82
N LEU A 528 -5.12 -25.33 -15.94
CA LEU A 528 -3.91 -25.54 -15.15
C LEU A 528 -3.42 -27.01 -15.24
N ASN A 529 -2.55 -27.43 -14.32
CA ASN A 529 -2.10 -28.81 -14.21
C ASN A 529 -3.14 -29.62 -13.42
N GLN A 530 -3.05 -30.95 -13.47
CA GLN A 530 -3.85 -31.82 -12.59
C GLN A 530 -3.66 -31.42 -11.12
N GLU A 531 -4.70 -31.61 -10.30
CA GLU A 531 -4.75 -31.20 -8.89
C GLU A 531 -4.49 -29.71 -8.64
N SER A 532 -4.64 -28.85 -9.66
CA SER A 532 -4.55 -27.40 -9.48
C SER A 532 -5.90 -26.79 -9.11
N GLN A 533 -5.91 -25.95 -8.07
CA GLN A 533 -7.03 -25.12 -7.64
C GLN A 533 -6.65 -23.64 -7.68
N MET A 534 -7.67 -22.77 -7.69
CA MET A 534 -7.50 -21.33 -7.80
C MET A 534 -8.24 -20.58 -6.68
N ASN A 535 -7.89 -19.31 -6.48
CA ASN A 535 -8.62 -18.41 -5.58
C ASN A 535 -9.38 -17.33 -6.37
N VAL A 536 -10.67 -17.20 -6.14
CA VAL A 536 -11.54 -16.19 -6.74
C VAL A 536 -12.34 -15.44 -5.68
N GLY A 537 -12.78 -14.21 -5.97
CA GLY A 537 -13.63 -13.44 -5.04
C GLY A 537 -12.92 -12.79 -3.85
N LYS A 538 -13.69 -12.43 -2.83
CA LYS A 538 -13.23 -11.76 -1.60
C LYS A 538 -12.76 -12.75 -0.55
N ALA A 539 -12.08 -12.23 0.49
CA ALA A 539 -11.66 -13.00 1.67
C ALA A 539 -10.75 -14.22 1.40
N LYS A 540 -10.02 -14.21 0.27
CA LYS A 540 -9.02 -15.24 -0.09
C LYS A 540 -8.03 -15.53 1.03
N ALA A 541 -7.60 -14.49 1.73
CA ALA A 541 -6.69 -14.59 2.87
C ALA A 541 -7.23 -15.31 4.10
N TYR A 542 -8.54 -15.54 4.14
CA TYR A 542 -9.22 -16.32 5.17
C TYR A 542 -9.65 -17.70 4.66
N GLY A 543 -9.23 -18.08 3.45
CA GLY A 543 -9.56 -19.35 2.82
C GLY A 543 -10.86 -19.37 2.00
N TYR A 544 -11.53 -18.23 1.81
CA TYR A 544 -12.72 -18.17 0.96
C TYR A 544 -12.36 -18.21 -0.54
N GLY A 545 -13.26 -18.78 -1.33
CA GLY A 545 -13.18 -18.75 -2.79
C GLY A 545 -12.08 -19.62 -3.39
N ARG A 546 -11.67 -20.68 -2.68
CA ARG A 546 -10.93 -21.81 -3.28
C ARG A 546 -11.85 -22.55 -4.24
N ILE A 547 -11.44 -22.71 -5.49
CA ILE A 547 -12.23 -23.33 -6.55
C ILE A 547 -11.42 -24.37 -7.33
N SER A 548 -12.10 -25.40 -7.82
CA SER A 548 -11.63 -26.25 -8.92
C SER A 548 -12.31 -25.82 -10.22
N LEU A 549 -11.60 -25.90 -11.34
CA LEU A 549 -12.11 -25.59 -12.67
C LEU A 549 -11.87 -26.75 -13.61
N THR A 550 -12.91 -27.18 -14.31
CA THR A 550 -12.85 -28.23 -15.33
C THR A 550 -13.37 -27.69 -16.66
N LEU A 551 -12.76 -28.12 -17.76
CA LEU A 551 -13.26 -27.83 -19.10
C LEU A 551 -14.23 -28.95 -19.46
N ASN A 552 -15.51 -28.62 -19.60
CA ASN A 552 -16.54 -29.60 -19.97
C ASN A 552 -16.52 -29.88 -21.47
N GLU A 553 -16.29 -28.85 -22.27
CA GLU A 553 -16.31 -28.91 -23.73
C GLU A 553 -15.44 -27.78 -24.28
N ALA A 554 -14.65 -28.08 -25.31
CA ALA A 554 -13.93 -27.10 -26.10
C ALA A 554 -14.15 -27.43 -27.58
N VAL A 555 -14.73 -26.49 -28.32
CA VAL A 555 -15.07 -26.68 -29.74
C VAL A 555 -14.54 -25.54 -30.58
N LYS A 556 -14.16 -25.85 -31.82
CA LYS A 556 -13.83 -24.88 -32.87
C LYS A 556 -14.85 -24.93 -33.99
N PHE A 557 -15.05 -23.77 -34.62
CA PHE A 557 -15.88 -23.62 -35.79
C PHE A 557 -15.13 -24.16 -37.02
N ASP A 558 -15.77 -25.04 -37.78
CA ASP A 558 -15.26 -25.57 -39.04
C ASP A 558 -15.88 -24.77 -40.20
N LEU A 559 -15.07 -23.93 -40.84
CA LEU A 559 -15.48 -23.11 -41.98
C LEU A 559 -15.96 -23.94 -43.17
N LYS A 560 -15.34 -25.11 -43.43
CA LYS A 560 -15.73 -25.97 -44.55
C LYS A 560 -17.10 -26.55 -44.29
N ARG A 561 -17.34 -27.11 -43.10
CA ARG A 561 -18.67 -27.61 -42.71
C ARG A 561 -19.74 -26.52 -42.69
N ALA A 562 -19.39 -25.30 -42.32
CA ALA A 562 -20.34 -24.19 -42.23
C ALA A 562 -20.75 -23.62 -43.60
N TYR A 563 -19.83 -23.60 -44.57
CA TYR A 563 -19.99 -22.85 -45.83
C TYR A 563 -19.87 -23.70 -47.11
N GLN A 564 -19.70 -25.03 -47.02
CA GLN A 564 -19.74 -25.88 -48.20
C GLN A 564 -21.11 -25.79 -48.88
N SER A 565 -21.12 -25.32 -50.13
CA SER A 565 -22.33 -25.09 -50.91
C SER A 565 -22.91 -26.35 -51.57
N ASP A 566 -22.16 -27.45 -51.55
CA ASP A 566 -22.48 -28.75 -52.15
C ASP A 566 -23.16 -29.73 -51.16
N THR A 567 -23.44 -29.30 -49.94
CA THR A 567 -24.07 -30.11 -48.89
C THR A 567 -25.25 -29.40 -48.21
N GLU A 568 -26.11 -30.13 -47.49
CA GLU A 568 -27.17 -29.54 -46.68
C GLU A 568 -26.59 -28.59 -45.62
N LEU A 569 -27.32 -27.50 -45.32
CA LEU A 569 -26.90 -26.48 -44.35
C LEU A 569 -26.59 -27.11 -42.98
N CYS A 570 -25.32 -27.10 -42.57
CA CYS A 570 -24.90 -27.60 -41.27
C CYS A 570 -25.26 -26.62 -40.15
N LEU A 571 -26.27 -26.95 -39.33
CA LEU A 571 -26.71 -26.12 -38.20
C LEU A 571 -25.77 -26.18 -36.98
N ASN A 572 -24.83 -27.14 -36.95
CA ASN A 572 -23.86 -27.30 -35.88
C ASN A 572 -22.44 -27.57 -36.43
N PRO A 573 -21.80 -26.57 -37.06
CA PRO A 573 -20.49 -26.73 -37.71
C PRO A 573 -19.34 -26.63 -36.70
N PHE A 574 -19.48 -27.25 -35.54
CA PHE A 574 -18.47 -27.27 -34.47
C PHE A 574 -17.78 -28.63 -34.41
N ILE A 575 -16.47 -28.60 -34.15
CA ILE A 575 -15.64 -29.80 -33.95
C ILE A 575 -14.92 -29.67 -32.62
N GLU A 576 -14.86 -30.79 -31.89
CA GLU A 576 -14.15 -30.88 -30.62
C GLU A 576 -12.65 -30.58 -30.78
N ILE A 577 -12.11 -29.91 -29.77
CA ILE A 577 -10.69 -29.59 -29.65
C ILE A 577 -10.07 -30.57 -28.67
N ASP A 578 -9.03 -31.26 -29.11
CA ASP A 578 -8.15 -32.01 -28.21
C ASP A 578 -7.33 -31.01 -27.37
N VAL A 579 -7.77 -30.85 -26.12
CA VAL A 579 -7.21 -29.89 -25.16
C VAL A 579 -5.75 -30.21 -24.84
N ASP A 580 -5.41 -31.49 -24.66
CA ASP A 580 -4.05 -31.90 -24.32
C ASP A 580 -3.10 -31.61 -25.47
N LYS A 581 -3.49 -31.98 -26.69
CA LYS A 581 -2.69 -31.70 -27.89
C LYS A 581 -2.49 -30.20 -28.11
N ALA A 582 -3.53 -29.38 -27.90
CA ALA A 582 -3.42 -27.93 -28.04
C ALA A 582 -2.45 -27.32 -27.03
N ILE A 583 -2.50 -27.75 -25.76
CA ILE A 583 -1.58 -27.30 -24.71
C ILE A 583 -0.14 -27.73 -25.03
N GLU A 584 0.07 -28.97 -25.47
CA GLU A 584 1.40 -29.45 -25.85
C GLU A 584 1.96 -28.74 -27.08
N SER A 585 1.12 -28.31 -28.02
CA SER A 585 1.54 -27.46 -29.16
C SER A 585 2.15 -26.14 -28.66
N TYR A 586 1.44 -25.44 -27.77
CA TYR A 586 1.94 -24.22 -27.14
C TYR A 586 3.26 -24.46 -26.38
N LYS A 587 3.32 -25.48 -25.53
CA LYS A 587 4.54 -25.80 -24.78
C LYS A 587 5.71 -26.10 -25.71
N THR A 588 5.47 -26.85 -26.79
CA THR A 588 6.51 -27.16 -27.79
C THR A 588 7.08 -25.91 -28.44
N GLU A 589 6.22 -24.95 -28.83
CA GLU A 589 6.67 -23.68 -29.40
C GLU A 589 7.52 -22.87 -28.42
N ILE A 590 7.05 -22.72 -27.18
CA ILE A 590 7.77 -21.95 -26.17
C ILE A 590 9.06 -22.65 -25.73
N ASN A 591 9.07 -23.97 -25.66
CA ASN A 591 10.27 -24.73 -25.32
C ASN A 591 11.37 -24.54 -26.36
N LYS A 592 11.02 -24.45 -27.64
CA LYS A 592 11.97 -24.11 -28.73
C LYS A 592 12.55 -22.70 -28.54
N TYR A 593 11.71 -21.72 -28.19
CA TYR A 593 12.17 -20.36 -27.91
C TYR A 593 13.09 -20.28 -26.68
N LEU A 594 12.76 -21.01 -25.61
CA LEU A 594 13.50 -21.01 -24.35
C LEU A 594 14.76 -21.88 -24.38
N ASN A 595 14.86 -22.79 -25.35
CA ASN A 595 15.82 -23.90 -25.38
C ASN A 595 15.83 -24.74 -24.09
N LYS A 596 14.64 -24.91 -23.47
CA LYS A 596 14.39 -25.75 -22.29
C LYS A 596 12.88 -25.88 -22.05
N PRO A 597 12.42 -26.88 -21.30
CA PRO A 597 11.01 -26.99 -20.90
C PRO A 597 10.53 -25.80 -20.06
N ILE A 598 9.41 -25.20 -20.43
CA ILE A 598 8.76 -24.10 -19.70
C ILE A 598 8.41 -24.51 -18.27
N ASP A 599 7.99 -25.76 -18.04
CA ASP A 599 7.65 -26.31 -16.73
C ASP A 599 8.86 -26.32 -15.76
N GLN A 600 10.09 -26.27 -16.28
CA GLN A 600 11.32 -26.19 -15.46
C GLN A 600 11.68 -24.77 -15.03
N LEU A 601 10.97 -23.74 -15.51
CA LEU A 601 11.24 -22.37 -15.10
C LEU A 601 10.85 -22.15 -13.64
N PRO A 602 11.72 -21.55 -12.80
CA PRO A 602 11.43 -21.39 -11.36
C PRO A 602 10.13 -20.65 -11.04
N HIS A 603 9.74 -19.67 -11.87
CA HIS A 603 8.49 -18.94 -11.65
C HIS A 603 7.25 -19.77 -12.00
N ILE A 604 7.32 -20.62 -13.02
CA ILE A 604 6.25 -21.57 -13.39
C ILE A 604 6.08 -22.61 -12.28
N GLN A 605 7.20 -23.18 -11.81
CA GLN A 605 7.18 -24.11 -10.67
C GLN A 605 6.58 -23.46 -9.42
N ASN A 606 7.02 -22.24 -9.08
CA ASN A 606 6.50 -21.51 -7.93
C ASN A 606 5.01 -21.18 -8.07
N PHE A 607 4.55 -20.87 -9.28
CA PHE A 607 3.12 -20.65 -9.54
C PHE A 607 2.32 -21.92 -9.27
N PHE A 608 2.69 -23.06 -9.85
CA PHE A 608 1.97 -24.31 -9.65
C PHE A 608 2.06 -24.83 -8.21
N LEU A 609 3.18 -24.63 -7.52
CA LEU A 609 3.29 -24.92 -6.09
C LEU A 609 2.26 -24.18 -5.23
N MET A 610 1.86 -22.97 -5.63
CA MET A 610 0.81 -22.21 -4.94
C MET A 610 -0.61 -22.59 -5.38
N LYS A 611 -0.76 -23.43 -6.41
CA LYS A 611 -2.05 -23.90 -6.94
C LYS A 611 -2.31 -25.38 -6.67
N ASP A 612 -1.29 -26.12 -6.27
CA ASP A 612 -1.35 -27.56 -5.96
C ASP A 612 -2.23 -27.81 -4.71
N SER A 613 -3.33 -28.55 -4.88
CA SER A 613 -4.25 -28.86 -3.78
C SER A 613 -3.71 -29.88 -2.78
N ASP A 614 -2.66 -30.62 -3.13
CA ASP A 614 -2.02 -31.59 -2.24
C ASP A 614 -0.93 -30.94 -1.39
N LYS A 615 -0.38 -29.81 -1.84
CA LYS A 615 0.70 -29.06 -1.16
C LYS A 615 0.24 -27.76 -0.53
N ILE A 616 -0.94 -27.77 0.09
CA ILE A 616 -1.48 -26.58 0.78
C ILE A 616 -0.81 -26.41 2.15
N PRO A 617 -0.05 -25.32 2.36
CA PRO A 617 0.65 -25.10 3.63
C PRO A 617 -0.29 -24.74 4.79
N ASP A 618 0.16 -24.99 6.01
CA ASP A 618 -0.62 -24.74 7.23
C ASP A 618 -0.95 -23.24 7.41
N ASN A 619 -2.11 -22.99 8.02
CA ASN A 619 -2.59 -21.66 8.34
C ASN A 619 -1.63 -20.91 9.29
N GLU A 620 -0.82 -21.61 10.10
CA GLU A 620 0.21 -21.00 10.94
C GLU A 620 1.24 -20.19 10.15
N HIS A 621 1.50 -20.57 8.89
CA HIS A 621 2.44 -19.92 7.98
C HIS A 621 1.77 -18.99 6.96
N THR A 622 0.46 -19.11 6.77
CA THR A 622 -0.29 -18.40 5.71
C THR A 622 -1.36 -17.44 6.23
N THR A 623 -1.34 -17.06 7.50
CA THR A 623 -2.30 -16.10 8.05
C THR A 623 -1.76 -14.67 8.08
N TYR A 624 -2.67 -13.70 8.25
CA TYR A 624 -2.26 -12.33 8.51
C TYR A 624 -1.44 -12.25 9.80
N MET A 625 -0.37 -11.47 9.76
CA MET A 625 0.33 -11.02 10.96
C MET A 625 -0.65 -10.32 11.91
N LYS A 626 -0.60 -10.68 13.20
CA LYS A 626 -1.51 -10.15 14.20
C LYS A 626 -1.25 -8.66 14.42
N ILE A 627 -2.30 -7.87 14.19
CA ILE A 627 -2.38 -6.43 14.44
C ILE A 627 -2.13 -6.14 15.93
N ASP A 628 -2.86 -6.82 16.81
CA ASP A 628 -2.75 -6.61 18.26
C ASP A 628 -1.37 -6.98 18.83
N ALA A 629 -0.71 -7.99 18.24
CA ALA A 629 0.66 -8.38 18.60
C ALA A 629 1.74 -7.59 17.82
N LYS A 630 1.34 -6.65 16.96
CA LYS A 630 2.21 -5.76 16.15
C LYS A 630 3.27 -6.48 15.32
N GLU A 631 3.01 -7.71 14.93
CA GLU A 631 4.00 -8.56 14.24
C GLU A 631 4.51 -7.90 12.96
N TYR A 632 3.61 -7.28 12.20
CA TYR A 632 3.95 -6.55 10.99
C TYR A 632 4.85 -5.32 11.24
N GLN A 633 4.69 -4.66 12.39
CA GLN A 633 5.39 -3.41 12.71
C GLN A 633 6.77 -3.67 13.33
N SER A 634 6.94 -4.82 14.00
CA SER A 634 8.20 -5.23 14.63
C SER A 634 9.09 -6.06 13.71
N ARG A 635 8.59 -6.49 12.55
CA ARG A 635 9.36 -7.37 11.67
C ARG A 635 10.60 -6.69 11.12
N THR A 636 11.67 -7.46 11.08
CA THR A 636 12.94 -7.12 10.44
C THR A 636 13.19 -7.96 9.20
N ASN A 637 12.57 -9.13 9.14
CA ASN A 637 12.76 -10.12 8.08
C ASN A 637 11.75 -9.92 6.93
N ALA A 638 12.15 -10.33 5.73
CA ALA A 638 11.27 -10.46 4.58
C ALA A 638 10.34 -11.67 4.72
N LEU A 639 9.29 -11.75 3.91
CA LEU A 639 8.55 -13.01 3.75
C LEU A 639 9.49 -14.13 3.28
N PRO A 640 9.29 -15.38 3.71
CA PRO A 640 10.01 -16.51 3.14
C PRO A 640 9.61 -16.75 1.68
N GLY A 641 10.48 -17.40 0.92
CA GLY A 641 10.19 -17.82 -0.45
C GLY A 641 9.14 -18.95 -0.48
N ILE A 642 8.46 -19.10 -1.62
CA ILE A 642 7.38 -20.10 -1.82
C ILE A 642 7.85 -21.51 -1.43
N LYS A 643 9.02 -21.94 -1.94
CA LYS A 643 9.56 -23.29 -1.66
C LYS A 643 9.86 -23.51 -0.17
N ALA A 644 10.33 -22.48 0.54
CA ALA A 644 10.66 -22.59 1.97
C ALA A 644 9.41 -22.83 2.83
N ILE A 645 8.28 -22.22 2.47
CA ILE A 645 7.00 -22.41 3.19
C ILE A 645 6.46 -23.82 2.98
N ILE A 646 6.58 -24.35 1.75
CA ILE A 646 6.07 -25.68 1.41
C ILE A 646 6.98 -26.79 1.95
N SER A 647 8.30 -26.55 2.06
CA SER A 647 9.27 -27.54 2.57
C SER A 647 9.37 -27.61 4.10
N GLU A 648 8.67 -26.73 4.83
CA GLU A 648 8.57 -26.77 6.30
C GLU A 648 7.50 -27.78 6.79
N GLU A 649 6.73 -28.36 5.86
CA GLU A 649 5.85 -29.53 6.04
C GLU A 649 6.50 -30.79 5.48
#